data_AF-A0A8C8EAA7-F1
#
_entry.id   AF-A0A8C8EAA7-F1
#
_cell.length_a   1.000
_cell.length_b   1.000
_cell.length_c   1.000
_cell.angle_alpha   90.00
_cell.angle_beta   90.00
_cell.angle_gamma   90.00
#
_symmetry.space_group_name_H-M   'P 1'
#
loop_
_entity.id
_entity.type
_entity.pdbx_description
1 polymer ?
#
loop_
_entity_poly.entity_id
_entity_poly.type
_entity_poly.pdbx_seq_one_letter_code
_entity_poly.pdbx_strand_id
1 'polypeptide(L)'
;MFCQPSGWQLFTERNPPTFFVAVLTDINSERHYCACFTFWEAVESAQEEEEEAEKEPSSPVQPAQLFAPKSLVLVSRLDHAEVFRNSLGLIYTIYVDGLSVSLENVIGNLLTCTIPITGGAQRTISLGAGDRQVIQTPINDSLPVSSCSVALLFRQLGITNVLYLFCAALTEHKILFLSSSYQRLTDACRALLALMFPLKYSFTYVPILPAQLLEVLSTPTPFIIGVHSIFQSETQELLDVVIADLDGGTVNVPECVHISLLPEPLLQQTREALSMVLDPELEVADLAFPPSTISASSLKMQDKEIRAVFLRLFAQLLQGYRWCLHIIRIHPEPVIRFHKAAFLGQRGLTEDDFLTKVLEGMAFAGFVTERGAPYRPIDLFDELVAYEVKRMRAEEGNKQKILRHIKELAEKLYKNENPYPAVTMHKVQKPTEGCHLRLHQKPFPRLDEGTVQWIIDQATAKLQTAPPAVKAEKKCMVPSGPPIAAIMERNGNALANSARRLEVVRNCISYVFENKMLEAKKLFPAVLRAMKGRAARHCLTQELNLHVQQNRAVLDHQQFDFIIRMMNCCLQDCTAMDEHGIAAALLPLVTAFCRKLSPGITQFAYSCVQEHVVWTNIQFWEAMFYCDVQNHIRALYLDNNEENHADEVRR
;
A
#
# COMPACT_ATOMS: atom_id res chain seq x y z
N MET A 1 27.04 16.03 2.56
CA MET A 1 26.05 15.76 3.64
C MET A 1 25.57 14.32 3.59
N PHE A 2 24.72 13.92 2.64
CA PHE A 2 24.19 12.53 2.56
C PHE A 2 25.25 11.42 2.35
N CYS A 3 26.42 11.74 1.79
CA CYS A 3 27.52 10.77 1.65
C CYS A 3 28.15 10.38 3.00
N GLN A 4 28.06 11.27 4.00
CA GLN A 4 28.57 11.10 5.36
C GLN A 4 27.48 11.59 6.34
N PRO A 5 26.40 10.82 6.56
CA PRO A 5 25.23 11.31 7.29
C PRO A 5 25.53 11.68 8.75
N SER A 6 26.50 11.01 9.39
CA SER A 6 26.98 11.37 10.74
C SER A 6 27.91 12.59 10.78
N GLY A 7 28.21 13.21 9.64
CA GLY A 7 29.25 14.24 9.53
C GLY A 7 30.59 13.69 9.03
N TRP A 8 31.38 14.58 8.42
CA TRP A 8 32.72 14.26 7.94
C TRP A 8 33.72 14.42 9.09
N GLN A 9 34.58 13.42 9.29
CA GLN A 9 35.62 13.45 10.32
C GLN A 9 36.82 12.59 9.90
N LEU A 10 37.97 12.87 10.52
CA LEU A 10 39.19 12.06 10.38
C LEU A 10 39.19 10.90 11.38
N PHE A 11 39.77 9.78 10.96
CA PHE A 11 39.86 8.57 11.77
C PHE A 11 41.33 8.19 12.00
N THR A 12 41.64 7.64 13.18
CA THR A 12 42.96 7.10 13.50
C THR A 12 43.18 5.69 12.96
N GLU A 13 42.10 5.02 12.55
CA GLU A 13 42.11 3.65 12.05
C GLU A 13 41.59 3.59 10.61
N ARG A 14 42.05 2.59 9.85
CA ARG A 14 41.54 2.31 8.51
C ARG A 14 40.28 1.47 8.58
N ASN A 15 39.14 2.12 8.40
CA ASN A 15 37.87 1.42 8.36
C ASN A 15 37.69 0.63 7.04
N PRO A 16 36.98 -0.51 7.07
CA PRO A 16 36.63 -1.25 5.86
C PRO A 16 35.64 -0.47 5.00
N PRO A 17 35.68 -0.59 3.66
CA PRO A 17 34.73 0.09 2.77
C PRO A 17 33.26 -0.20 3.12
N THR A 18 32.41 0.83 3.06
CA THR A 18 31.00 0.76 3.42
C THR A 18 30.10 1.17 2.25
N PHE A 19 28.85 0.72 2.28
CA PHE A 19 27.84 1.07 1.27
C PHE A 19 26.46 1.21 1.89
N PHE A 20 25.73 2.24 1.45
CA PHE A 20 24.30 2.42 1.72
C PHE A 20 23.63 3.19 0.57
N VAL A 21 22.30 3.27 0.57
CA VAL A 21 21.53 4.05 -0.40
C VAL A 21 20.72 5.11 0.32
N ALA A 22 21.06 6.38 0.14
CA ALA A 22 20.22 7.49 0.57
C ALA A 22 19.15 7.79 -0.49
N VAL A 23 18.10 8.53 -0.12
CA VAL A 23 17.05 8.96 -1.05
C VAL A 23 16.91 10.48 -0.98
N LEU A 24 16.89 11.12 -2.15
CA LEU A 24 16.54 12.52 -2.32
C LEU A 24 15.18 12.61 -3.01
N THR A 25 14.39 13.62 -2.68
CA THR A 25 13.08 13.87 -3.31
C THR A 25 13.14 15.20 -4.04
N ASP A 26 12.71 15.23 -5.31
CA ASP A 26 12.68 16.46 -6.10
C ASP A 26 11.36 17.23 -5.98
N ILE A 27 11.25 18.35 -6.69
CA ILE A 27 10.08 19.24 -6.67
C ILE A 27 8.79 18.58 -7.20
N ASN A 28 8.90 17.49 -7.96
CA ASN A 28 7.77 16.72 -8.48
C ASN A 28 7.41 15.54 -7.55
N SER A 29 8.02 15.47 -6.36
CA SER A 29 7.90 14.34 -5.42
C SER A 29 8.49 13.02 -5.94
N GLU A 30 9.33 13.07 -6.97
CA GLU A 30 10.03 11.90 -7.51
C GLU A 30 11.28 11.58 -6.68
N ARG A 31 11.59 10.29 -6.56
CA ARG A 31 12.68 9.80 -5.72
C ARG A 31 13.95 9.54 -6.53
N HIS A 32 15.08 9.98 -5.99
CA HIS A 32 16.42 9.76 -6.52
C HIS A 32 17.24 8.96 -5.52
N TYR A 33 17.62 7.75 -5.90
CA TYR A 33 18.40 6.82 -5.09
C TYR A 33 19.90 7.14 -5.23
N CYS A 34 20.52 7.48 -4.11
CA CYS A 34 21.92 7.88 -4.01
C CYS A 34 22.73 6.74 -3.39
N ALA A 35 23.25 5.86 -4.23
CA ALA A 35 24.13 4.77 -3.81
C ALA A 35 25.50 5.34 -3.42
N CYS A 36 25.83 5.27 -2.14
CA CYS A 36 27.04 5.85 -1.56
C CYS A 36 27.99 4.71 -1.16
N PHE A 37 29.17 4.67 -1.77
CA PHE A 37 30.26 3.75 -1.41
C PHE A 37 31.40 4.55 -0.79
N THR A 38 31.76 4.30 0.46
CA THR A 38 32.81 5.05 1.16
C THR A 38 33.99 4.16 1.50
N PHE A 39 35.20 4.65 1.24
CA PHE A 39 36.46 4.07 1.69
C PHE A 39 37.34 5.15 2.34
N TRP A 40 38.45 4.76 2.95
CA TRP A 40 39.30 5.67 3.73
C TRP A 40 40.70 5.75 3.13
N GLU A 41 41.21 6.97 2.98
CA GLU A 41 42.55 7.26 2.46
C GLU A 41 43.40 7.95 3.53
N ALA A 42 44.71 7.69 3.52
CA ALA A 42 45.63 8.41 4.39
C ALA A 42 45.67 9.90 4.02
N VAL A 43 45.63 10.77 5.01
CA VAL A 43 45.84 12.20 4.82
C VAL A 43 47.34 12.46 4.75
N GLU A 44 47.79 13.10 3.67
CA GLU A 44 49.17 13.56 3.57
C GLU A 44 49.42 14.64 4.64
N SER A 45 50.46 14.46 5.45
CA SER A 45 50.85 15.43 6.48
C SER A 45 51.29 16.71 5.79
N ALA A 46 50.53 17.80 5.98
CA ALA A 46 50.90 19.13 5.48
C ALA A 46 52.06 19.75 6.30
N GLN A 47 53.20 19.05 6.37
CA GLN A 47 54.41 19.49 7.04
C GLN A 47 55.63 19.29 6.13
N GLU A 48 55.65 19.94 4.97
CA GLU A 48 56.91 20.23 4.25
C GLU A 48 56.92 21.61 3.56
N GLU A 49 56.03 22.54 3.92
CA GLU A 49 56.19 23.95 3.54
C GLU A 49 56.02 24.83 4.79
N GLU A 50 57.11 25.49 5.17
CA GLU A 50 57.25 26.54 6.19
C GLU A 50 57.30 26.09 7.67
N GLU A 51 58.48 25.67 8.15
CA GLU A 51 59.11 26.13 9.41
C GLU A 51 60.45 25.41 9.64
N GLU A 52 61.50 25.79 8.90
CA GLU A 52 62.88 25.63 9.38
C GLU A 52 63.15 26.71 10.43
N ALA A 53 62.81 26.45 11.70
CA ALA A 53 63.38 27.17 12.84
C ALA A 53 63.30 26.35 14.13
N GLU A 54 64.41 25.67 14.42
CA GLU A 54 64.92 25.34 15.76
C GLU A 54 63.96 24.69 16.77
N LYS A 55 64.05 23.35 16.93
CA LYS A 55 63.84 22.68 18.23
C LYS A 55 64.57 21.33 18.32
N GLU A 56 65.17 21.11 19.49
CA GLU A 56 66.02 19.99 19.91
C GLU A 56 65.37 18.58 19.83
N PRO A 57 66.17 17.49 19.85
CA PRO A 57 65.68 16.14 19.58
C PRO A 57 65.08 15.51 20.86
N SER A 58 63.81 15.80 21.14
CA SER A 58 63.00 14.92 21.98
C SER A 58 62.29 13.90 21.08
N SER A 59 62.59 12.61 21.27
CA SER A 59 61.89 11.39 20.81
C SER A 59 60.96 11.52 19.58
N PRO A 60 61.16 10.78 18.48
CA PRO A 60 60.28 10.85 17.32
C PRO A 60 58.91 10.25 17.67
N VAL A 61 57.98 11.08 18.16
CA VAL A 61 56.56 10.76 18.12
C VAL A 61 56.18 10.91 16.66
N GLN A 62 56.17 9.79 15.92
CA GLN A 62 55.61 9.80 14.57
C GLN A 62 54.18 10.36 14.66
N PRO A 63 53.83 11.40 13.88
CA PRO A 63 52.46 11.90 13.88
C PRO A 63 51.53 10.74 13.54
N ALA A 64 50.48 10.55 14.35
CA ALA A 64 49.52 9.49 14.12
C ALA A 64 48.91 9.65 12.72
N GLN A 65 49.07 8.63 11.86
CA GLN A 65 48.51 8.67 10.51
C GLN A 65 46.98 8.76 10.60
N LEU A 66 46.41 9.82 10.05
CA LEU A 66 44.96 10.03 9.99
C LEU A 66 44.40 9.59 8.64
N PHE A 67 43.15 9.17 8.65
CA PHE A 67 42.43 8.68 7.49
C PHE A 67 41.15 9.49 7.23
N ALA A 68 41.01 10.01 6.01
CA ALA A 68 39.84 10.75 5.57
C ALA A 68 38.87 9.84 4.79
N PRO A 69 37.54 9.93 5.03
CA PRO A 69 36.57 9.23 4.21
C PRO A 69 36.46 9.87 2.82
N LYS A 70 36.51 9.04 1.78
CA LYS A 70 36.23 9.38 0.38
C LYS A 70 35.05 8.54 -0.11
N SER A 71 34.06 9.20 -0.71
CA SER A 71 32.83 8.55 -1.16
C SER A 71 32.69 8.60 -2.68
N LEU A 72 32.40 7.45 -3.29
CA LEU A 72 31.89 7.33 -4.65
C LEU A 72 30.37 7.30 -4.59
N VAL A 73 29.69 8.14 -5.39
CA VAL A 73 28.23 8.26 -5.34
C VAL A 73 27.64 8.13 -6.73
N LEU A 74 26.67 7.24 -6.86
CA LEU A 74 25.82 7.12 -8.05
C LEU A 74 24.41 7.56 -7.71
N VAL A 75 23.87 8.51 -8.47
CA VAL A 75 22.50 9.01 -8.31
C VAL A 75 21.66 8.47 -9.47
N SER A 76 20.54 7.81 -9.15
CA SER A 76 19.67 7.19 -10.15
C SER A 76 18.20 7.30 -9.77
N ARG A 77 17.32 7.38 -10.77
CA ARG A 77 15.87 7.20 -10.57
C ARG A 77 15.48 5.73 -10.40
N LEU A 78 16.37 4.79 -10.73
CA LEU A 78 16.13 3.35 -10.60
C LEU A 78 16.56 2.86 -9.21
N ASP A 79 15.77 1.99 -8.58
CA ASP A 79 16.08 1.37 -7.29
C ASP A 79 16.79 0.02 -7.48
N HIS A 80 18.03 0.04 -7.96
CA HIS A 80 18.85 -1.16 -8.16
C HIS A 80 20.06 -1.20 -7.22
N ALA A 81 19.79 -1.18 -5.91
CA ALA A 81 20.82 -1.08 -4.86
C ALA A 81 21.96 -2.12 -4.99
N GLU A 82 21.65 -3.39 -5.32
CA GLU A 82 22.66 -4.44 -5.48
C GLU A 82 23.57 -4.21 -6.70
N VAL A 83 22.99 -3.80 -7.83
CA VAL A 83 23.74 -3.47 -9.06
C VAL A 83 24.64 -2.27 -8.80
N PHE A 84 24.15 -1.25 -8.10
CA PHE A 84 24.94 -0.07 -7.77
C PHE A 84 26.08 -0.41 -6.79
N ARG A 85 25.83 -1.26 -5.79
CA ARG A 85 26.87 -1.78 -4.89
C ARG A 85 27.97 -2.49 -5.67
N ASN A 86 27.60 -3.38 -6.58
CA ASN A 86 28.54 -4.13 -7.40
C ASN A 86 29.33 -3.22 -8.34
N SER A 87 28.67 -2.23 -8.95
CA SER A 87 29.28 -1.29 -9.89
C SER A 87 30.29 -0.35 -9.20
N LEU A 88 29.91 0.24 -8.06
CA LEU A 88 30.82 1.06 -7.26
C LEU A 88 31.94 0.24 -6.63
N GLY A 89 31.63 -1.00 -6.20
CA GLY A 89 32.61 -1.96 -5.72
C GLY A 89 33.64 -2.31 -6.79
N LEU A 90 33.24 -2.48 -8.05
CA LEU A 90 34.15 -2.72 -9.16
C LEU A 90 35.10 -1.54 -9.40
N ILE A 91 34.60 -0.30 -9.37
CA ILE A 91 35.41 0.92 -9.48
C ILE A 91 36.47 0.94 -8.37
N TYR A 92 36.07 0.64 -7.13
CA TYR A 92 36.99 0.53 -6.00
C TYR A 92 38.01 -0.60 -6.18
N THR A 93 37.59 -1.78 -6.67
CA THR A 93 38.48 -2.91 -6.95
C THR A 93 39.56 -2.54 -7.97
N ILE A 94 39.18 -1.91 -9.08
CA ILE A 94 40.13 -1.47 -10.13
C ILE A 94 41.16 -0.53 -9.55
N TYR A 95 40.71 0.42 -8.73
CA TYR A 95 41.59 1.36 -8.04
C TYR A 95 42.54 0.67 -7.05
N VAL A 96 41.99 -0.08 -6.08
CA VAL A 96 42.77 -0.58 -4.95
C VAL A 96 43.73 -1.71 -5.34
N ASP A 97 43.34 -2.54 -6.32
CA ASP A 97 44.16 -3.64 -6.83
C ASP A 97 44.97 -3.28 -8.08
N GLY A 98 44.85 -2.05 -8.59
CA GLY A 98 45.63 -1.56 -9.71
C GLY A 98 45.39 -2.35 -11.00
N LEU A 99 44.14 -2.69 -11.28
CA LEU A 99 43.77 -3.45 -12.48
C LEU A 99 44.04 -2.61 -13.74
N SER A 100 44.41 -3.26 -14.85
CA SER A 100 44.78 -2.59 -16.11
C SER A 100 43.62 -1.95 -16.88
N VAL A 101 42.42 -1.93 -16.31
CA VAL A 101 41.21 -1.38 -16.95
C VAL A 101 41.04 0.09 -16.56
N SER A 102 40.80 0.95 -17.55
CA SER A 102 40.54 2.39 -17.30
C SER A 102 39.25 2.59 -16.50
N LEU A 103 39.33 3.43 -15.46
CA LEU A 103 38.18 3.82 -14.64
C LEU A 103 37.17 4.62 -15.45
N GLU A 104 37.63 5.50 -16.34
CA GLU A 104 36.81 6.31 -17.25
C GLU A 104 35.94 5.42 -18.14
N ASN A 105 36.50 4.32 -18.66
CA ASN A 105 35.74 3.34 -19.45
C ASN A 105 34.63 2.67 -18.64
N VAL A 106 34.92 2.25 -17.40
CA VAL A 106 33.93 1.60 -16.52
C VAL A 106 32.81 2.58 -16.16
N ILE A 107 33.16 3.82 -15.84
CA ILE A 107 32.20 4.88 -15.48
C ILE A 107 31.37 5.28 -16.70
N GLY A 108 31.98 5.47 -17.87
CA GLY A 108 31.28 5.75 -19.12
C GLY A 108 30.30 4.65 -19.50
N ASN A 109 30.69 3.36 -19.38
CA ASN A 109 29.80 2.22 -19.61
C ASN A 109 28.63 2.17 -18.63
N LEU A 110 28.86 2.54 -17.36
CA LEU A 110 27.80 2.60 -16.35
C LEU A 110 26.79 3.71 -16.67
N LEU A 111 27.26 4.90 -17.01
CA LEU A 111 26.41 6.06 -17.30
C LEU A 111 25.63 5.94 -18.62
N THR A 112 26.14 5.14 -19.56
CA THR A 112 25.51 4.90 -20.87
C THR A 112 24.60 3.67 -20.88
N CYS A 113 24.49 2.97 -19.75
CA CYS A 113 23.67 1.78 -19.63
C CYS A 113 22.17 2.13 -19.59
N THR A 114 21.44 1.75 -20.64
CA THR A 114 19.98 1.92 -20.70
C THR A 114 19.24 0.68 -20.20
N ILE A 115 18.43 0.83 -19.16
CA ILE A 115 17.66 -0.24 -18.53
C ILE A 115 16.17 0.11 -18.64
N PRO A 116 15.31 -0.79 -19.16
CA PRO A 116 13.85 -0.60 -19.09
C PRO A 116 13.38 -0.48 -17.65
N ILE A 117 12.29 0.25 -17.38
CA ILE A 117 11.78 0.41 -16.00
C ILE A 117 10.88 -0.78 -15.62
N THR A 118 10.16 -1.34 -16.59
CA THR A 118 9.12 -2.36 -16.40
C THR A 118 9.02 -3.29 -17.61
N GLY A 119 8.13 -4.29 -17.53
CA GLY A 119 7.78 -5.20 -18.61
C GLY A 119 8.50 -6.55 -18.56
N GLY A 120 9.11 -6.89 -17.42
CA GLY A 120 9.75 -8.19 -17.21
C GLY A 120 10.97 -8.40 -18.10
N ALA A 121 11.64 -7.33 -18.54
CA ALA A 121 12.82 -7.41 -19.37
C ALA A 121 14.04 -7.87 -18.56
N GLN A 122 14.89 -8.68 -19.21
CA GLN A 122 16.21 -9.05 -18.71
C GLN A 122 17.29 -8.36 -19.53
N ARG A 123 18.24 -7.71 -18.84
CA ARG A 123 19.43 -7.11 -19.46
C ARG A 123 20.69 -7.61 -18.78
N THR A 124 21.68 -7.98 -19.58
CA THR A 124 23.03 -8.24 -19.08
C THR A 124 23.85 -6.98 -19.30
N ILE A 125 24.50 -6.49 -18.24
CA ILE A 125 25.41 -5.36 -18.29
C ILE A 125 26.84 -5.87 -18.04
N SER A 126 27.82 -5.24 -18.67
CA SER A 126 29.24 -5.48 -18.43
C SER A 126 29.93 -4.14 -18.47
N LEU A 127 30.56 -3.78 -17.35
CA LEU A 127 31.22 -2.47 -17.23
C LEU A 127 32.70 -2.53 -17.65
N GLY A 128 33.30 -3.72 -17.69
CA GLY A 128 34.73 -3.94 -17.93
C GLY A 128 35.31 -4.96 -16.95
N ALA A 129 36.63 -5.22 -17.00
CA ALA A 129 37.34 -6.10 -16.05
C ALA A 129 36.73 -7.51 -15.85
N GLY A 130 36.07 -8.05 -16.88
CA GLY A 130 35.39 -9.35 -16.79
C GLY A 130 34.12 -9.34 -15.93
N ASP A 131 33.62 -8.16 -15.55
CA ASP A 131 32.34 -7.96 -14.87
C ASP A 131 31.17 -8.36 -15.78
N ARG A 132 30.17 -9.03 -15.19
CA ARG A 132 28.92 -9.36 -15.86
C ARG A 132 27.81 -9.41 -14.82
N GLN A 133 26.85 -8.51 -14.94
CA GLN A 133 25.71 -8.44 -14.02
C GLN A 133 24.41 -8.57 -14.81
N VAL A 134 23.41 -9.20 -14.21
CA VAL A 134 22.08 -9.33 -14.79
C VAL A 134 21.12 -8.42 -14.03
N ILE A 135 20.36 -7.64 -14.78
CA ILE A 135 19.28 -6.79 -14.28
C ILE A 135 17.98 -7.36 -14.80
N GLN A 136 17.04 -7.57 -13.88
CA GLN A 136 15.68 -7.95 -14.17
C GLN A 136 14.76 -6.83 -13.71
N THR A 137 13.83 -6.47 -14.58
CA THR A 137 12.85 -5.42 -14.32
C THR A 137 11.55 -6.07 -13.89
N PRO A 138 10.76 -5.43 -13.03
CA PRO A 138 9.48 -5.99 -12.62
C PRO A 138 8.56 -6.19 -13.84
N ILE A 139 7.69 -7.20 -13.77
CA ILE A 139 6.68 -7.42 -14.82
C ILE A 139 5.67 -6.26 -14.84
N ASN A 140 5.22 -5.86 -13.66
CA ASN A 140 4.34 -4.74 -13.38
C ASN A 140 4.98 -3.87 -12.28
N ASP A 141 5.24 -2.61 -12.59
CA ASP A 141 5.92 -1.64 -11.73
C ASP A 141 4.99 -0.99 -10.69
N SER A 142 3.67 -1.12 -10.85
CA SER A 142 2.69 -0.71 -9.82
C SER A 142 2.83 -1.55 -8.54
N LEU A 143 3.35 -2.79 -8.65
CA LEU A 143 3.63 -3.65 -7.51
C LEU A 143 5.00 -3.29 -6.91
N PRO A 144 5.09 -2.95 -5.61
CA PRO A 144 6.36 -2.60 -4.99
C PRO A 144 7.40 -3.71 -5.13
N VAL A 145 8.66 -3.34 -5.31
CA VAL A 145 9.79 -4.27 -5.26
C VAL A 145 10.41 -4.19 -3.87
N SER A 146 10.25 -5.26 -3.07
CA SER A 146 10.75 -5.29 -1.69
C SER A 146 12.02 -6.11 -1.52
N SER A 147 12.37 -6.99 -2.48
CA SER A 147 13.45 -7.97 -2.32
C SER A 147 13.28 -8.80 -1.03
N CYS A 148 14.04 -8.51 0.02
CA CYS A 148 13.92 -9.15 1.34
C CYS A 148 13.56 -8.17 2.47
N SER A 149 13.34 -6.89 2.15
CA SER A 149 13.21 -5.81 3.14
C SER A 149 12.05 -6.03 4.12
N VAL A 150 10.91 -6.55 3.64
CA VAL A 150 9.74 -6.82 4.49
C VAL A 150 10.03 -7.96 5.45
N ALA A 151 10.60 -9.07 4.97
CA ALA A 151 10.98 -10.17 5.86
C ALA A 151 12.02 -9.74 6.91
N LEU A 152 12.98 -8.89 6.54
CA LEU A 152 13.96 -8.32 7.47
C LEU A 152 13.32 -7.43 8.54
N LEU A 153 12.36 -6.58 8.16
CA LEU A 153 11.64 -5.73 9.10
C LEU A 153 10.88 -6.56 10.15
N PHE A 154 10.17 -7.61 9.71
CA PHE A 154 9.48 -8.54 10.63
C PHE A 154 10.46 -9.30 11.52
N ARG A 155 11.63 -9.69 11.00
CA ARG A 155 12.68 -10.33 11.81
C ARG A 155 13.25 -9.39 12.88
N GLN A 156 13.30 -8.08 12.61
CA GLN A 156 13.85 -7.08 13.54
C GLN A 156 12.85 -6.67 14.62
N LEU A 157 11.59 -6.43 14.25
CA LEU A 157 10.61 -5.82 15.14
C LEU A 157 9.52 -6.80 15.62
N GLY A 158 9.33 -7.93 14.93
CA GLY A 158 8.23 -8.86 15.20
C GLY A 158 6.86 -8.39 14.72
N ILE A 159 5.88 -9.30 14.75
CA ILE A 159 4.55 -9.07 14.16
C ILE A 159 3.84 -7.86 14.77
N THR A 160 3.80 -7.77 16.10
CA THR A 160 3.04 -6.75 16.82
C THR A 160 3.52 -5.35 16.47
N ASN A 161 4.83 -5.11 16.56
CA ASN A 161 5.43 -3.80 16.29
C ASN A 161 5.27 -3.39 14.83
N VAL A 162 5.47 -4.31 13.87
CA VAL A 162 5.28 -3.99 12.45
C VAL A 162 3.83 -3.67 12.14
N LEU A 163 2.85 -4.36 12.74
CA LEU A 163 1.44 -4.02 12.60
C LEU A 163 1.10 -2.65 13.20
N TYR A 164 1.71 -2.28 14.34
CA TYR A 164 1.57 -0.93 14.90
C TYR A 164 2.12 0.14 13.95
N LEU A 165 3.33 -0.06 13.40
CA LEU A 165 3.94 0.87 12.44
C LEU A 165 3.12 0.97 11.14
N PHE A 166 2.59 -0.15 10.66
CA PHE A 166 1.69 -0.18 9.52
C PHE A 166 0.43 0.65 9.79
N CYS A 167 -0.21 0.48 10.95
CA CYS A 167 -1.38 1.27 11.31
C CYS A 167 -1.04 2.77 11.43
N ALA A 168 0.09 3.09 12.07
CA ALA A 168 0.59 4.45 12.21
C ALA A 168 0.86 5.11 10.84
N ALA A 169 1.41 4.36 9.88
CA ALA A 169 1.69 4.88 8.54
C ALA A 169 0.40 5.16 7.76
N LEU A 170 -0.60 4.29 7.88
CA LEU A 170 -1.90 4.46 7.23
C LEU A 170 -2.79 5.53 7.85
N THR A 171 -2.56 5.85 9.12
CA THR A 171 -3.20 6.95 9.84
C THR A 171 -2.34 8.21 9.90
N GLU A 172 -1.29 8.26 9.05
CA GLU A 172 -0.48 9.44 8.77
C GLU A 172 0.25 10.02 9.99
N HIS A 173 0.84 9.15 10.83
CA HIS A 173 1.71 9.57 11.93
C HIS A 173 3.16 9.81 11.48
N LYS A 174 3.93 10.51 12.32
CA LYS A 174 5.39 10.64 12.20
C LYS A 174 6.05 9.36 12.69
N ILE A 175 6.83 8.72 11.82
CA ILE A 175 7.53 7.47 12.11
C ILE A 175 9.03 7.68 11.91
N LEU A 176 9.79 7.38 12.95
CA LEU A 176 11.25 7.43 12.96
C LEU A 176 11.81 6.02 13.16
N PHE A 177 12.64 5.56 12.23
CA PHE A 177 13.45 4.35 12.40
C PHE A 177 14.82 4.72 12.96
N LEU A 178 15.28 3.98 13.98
CA LEU A 178 16.58 4.15 14.61
C LEU A 178 17.43 2.89 14.40
N SER A 179 18.68 3.03 13.97
CA SER A 179 19.63 1.92 13.85
C SER A 179 21.06 2.44 13.70
N SER A 180 22.03 1.64 14.13
CA SER A 180 23.46 1.78 13.83
C SER A 180 23.81 1.45 12.36
N SER A 181 22.85 0.93 11.59
CA SER A 181 23.06 0.54 10.19
C SER A 181 22.19 1.34 9.23
N TYR A 182 22.82 2.17 8.39
CA TYR A 182 22.17 2.91 7.31
C TYR A 182 21.39 2.03 6.33
N GLN A 183 21.91 0.84 6.03
CA GLN A 183 21.24 -0.12 5.17
C GLN A 183 19.94 -0.61 5.83
N ARG A 184 19.95 -0.92 7.13
CA ARG A 184 18.74 -1.33 7.86
C ARG A 184 17.70 -0.22 7.88
N LEU A 185 18.10 1.04 8.09
CA LEU A 185 17.19 2.18 8.02
C LEU A 185 16.49 2.27 6.66
N THR A 186 17.28 2.15 5.58
CA THR A 186 16.77 2.20 4.21
C THR A 186 15.80 1.06 3.94
N ASP A 187 16.16 -0.16 4.33
CA ASP A 187 15.35 -1.36 4.11
C ASP A 187 14.07 -1.33 4.94
N ALA A 188 14.10 -0.87 6.19
CA ALA A 188 12.91 -0.73 7.03
C ALA A 188 11.92 0.29 6.47
N CYS A 189 12.41 1.45 6.02
CA CYS A 189 11.59 2.46 5.36
C CYS A 189 10.97 1.92 4.07
N ARG A 190 11.76 1.23 3.23
CA ARG A 190 11.27 0.58 1.98
C ARG A 190 10.22 -0.49 2.29
N ALA A 191 10.45 -1.31 3.31
CA ALA A 191 9.55 -2.37 3.74
C ALA A 191 8.19 -1.81 4.17
N LEU A 192 8.17 -0.78 5.01
CA LEU A 192 6.92 -0.15 5.46
C LEU A 192 6.12 0.41 4.27
N LEU A 193 6.78 1.07 3.31
CA LEU A 193 6.12 1.52 2.08
C LEU A 193 5.58 0.36 1.23
N ALA A 194 6.31 -0.74 1.11
CA ALA A 194 5.86 -1.92 0.37
C ALA A 194 4.63 -2.58 1.02
N LEU A 195 4.52 -2.53 2.35
CA LEU A 195 3.36 -3.01 3.09
C LEU A 195 2.12 -2.14 2.89
N MET A 196 2.25 -0.86 2.55
CA MET A 196 1.11 0.05 2.33
C MET A 196 0.38 -0.17 1.00
N PHE A 197 0.95 -0.92 0.06
CA PHE A 197 0.30 -1.20 -1.24
C PHE A 197 -1.08 -1.83 -1.05
N PRO A 198 -2.15 -1.27 -1.65
CA PRO A 198 -2.15 -0.43 -2.86
C PRO A 198 -2.14 1.09 -2.61
N LEU A 199 -2.04 1.54 -1.35
CA LEU A 199 -1.90 2.95 -1.00
C LEU A 199 -0.44 3.39 -1.19
N LYS A 200 -0.25 4.65 -1.59
CA LYS A 200 1.07 5.27 -1.73
C LYS A 200 1.25 6.34 -0.66
N TYR A 201 2.44 6.37 -0.06
CA TYR A 201 2.78 7.39 0.94
C TYR A 201 3.00 8.76 0.27
N SER A 202 2.42 9.80 0.85
CA SER A 202 2.33 11.13 0.23
C SER A 202 3.13 12.23 0.93
N PHE A 203 3.81 11.93 2.04
CA PHE A 203 4.55 12.93 2.83
C PHE A 203 6.07 12.73 2.77
N THR A 204 6.79 13.43 3.64
CA THR A 204 8.25 13.43 3.74
C THR A 204 8.80 12.02 3.97
N TYR A 205 9.66 11.58 3.06
CA TYR A 205 10.31 10.28 3.09
C TYR A 205 11.83 10.44 3.00
N VAL A 206 12.53 10.24 4.12
CA VAL A 206 13.99 10.41 4.20
C VAL A 206 14.59 9.21 4.95
N PRO A 207 14.89 8.09 4.26
CA PRO A 207 15.33 6.86 4.91
C PRO A 207 16.65 6.98 5.67
N ILE A 208 17.46 7.98 5.35
CA ILE A 208 18.67 8.33 6.07
C ILE A 208 18.72 9.85 6.19
N LEU A 209 18.40 10.39 7.35
CA LEU A 209 18.49 11.81 7.66
C LEU A 209 19.91 12.15 8.14
N PRO A 210 20.62 13.07 7.48
CA PRO A 210 21.91 13.56 7.95
C PRO A 210 21.78 14.39 9.24
N ALA A 211 22.85 14.39 10.04
CA ALA A 211 22.95 15.12 11.31
C ALA A 211 22.61 16.60 11.19
N GLN A 212 23.03 17.24 10.08
CA GLN A 212 22.80 18.67 9.85
C GLN A 212 21.33 19.01 9.57
N LEU A 213 20.47 18.01 9.36
CA LEU A 213 19.04 18.18 9.07
C LEU A 213 18.14 17.61 10.17
N LEU A 214 18.68 17.37 11.38
CA LEU A 214 17.89 16.84 12.50
C LEU A 214 16.70 17.74 12.89
N GLU A 215 16.78 19.05 12.61
CA GLU A 215 15.66 19.99 12.80
C GLU A 215 14.38 19.60 12.03
N VAL A 216 14.51 18.84 10.94
CA VAL A 216 13.37 18.34 10.15
C VAL A 216 12.45 17.46 10.98
N LEU A 217 12.96 16.81 12.04
CA LEU A 217 12.16 15.95 12.92
C LEU A 217 11.07 16.73 13.67
N SER A 218 11.20 18.05 13.81
CA SER A 218 10.22 18.92 14.45
C SER A 218 9.12 19.42 13.49
N THR A 219 9.12 19.03 12.21
CA THR A 219 8.09 19.43 11.25
C THR A 219 6.69 18.99 11.71
N PRO A 220 5.63 19.80 11.54
CA PRO A 220 4.28 19.42 11.95
C PRO A 220 3.65 18.35 11.04
N THR A 221 4.20 18.14 9.85
CA THR A 221 3.65 17.18 8.88
C THR A 221 4.09 15.74 9.19
N PRO A 222 3.31 14.72 8.80
CA PRO A 222 3.74 13.33 8.87
C PRO A 222 5.06 13.09 8.12
N PHE A 223 5.85 12.12 8.58
CA PHE A 223 7.07 11.69 7.88
C PHE A 223 7.40 10.23 8.15
N ILE A 224 8.19 9.62 7.25
CA ILE A 224 8.91 8.37 7.49
C ILE A 224 10.40 8.69 7.33
N ILE A 225 11.13 8.67 8.44
CA ILE A 225 12.54 9.08 8.50
C ILE A 225 13.38 8.00 9.18
N GLY A 226 14.60 7.77 8.70
CA GLY A 226 15.60 6.97 9.41
C GLY A 226 16.72 7.83 9.98
N VAL A 227 17.11 7.59 11.23
CA VAL A 227 18.20 8.29 11.92
C VAL A 227 19.21 7.29 12.46
N HIS A 228 20.50 7.63 12.35
CA HIS A 228 21.55 6.80 12.91
C HIS A 228 21.49 6.82 14.45
N SER A 229 21.68 5.66 15.10
CA SER A 229 21.54 5.52 16.56
C SER A 229 22.49 6.40 17.39
N ILE A 230 23.56 6.92 16.79
CA ILE A 230 24.44 7.90 17.44
C ILE A 230 23.71 9.18 17.87
N PHE A 231 22.59 9.52 17.21
CA PHE A 231 21.77 10.70 17.51
C PHE A 231 20.52 10.34 18.33
N GLN A 232 20.55 9.23 19.08
CA GLN A 232 19.40 8.77 19.86
C GLN A 232 19.00 9.75 20.96
N SER A 233 19.96 10.47 21.57
CA SER A 233 19.67 11.48 22.59
C SER A 233 18.74 12.57 22.07
N GLU A 234 18.98 13.01 20.84
CA GLU A 234 18.24 14.08 20.16
C GLU A 234 16.84 13.62 19.73
N THR A 235 16.61 12.31 19.56
CA THR A 235 15.28 11.77 19.20
C THR A 235 14.39 11.52 20.40
N GLN A 236 14.95 11.36 21.62
CA GLN A 236 14.18 11.12 22.85
C GLN A 236 13.31 12.32 23.27
N GLU A 237 13.63 13.53 22.81
CA GLU A 237 12.88 14.76 23.11
C GLU A 237 11.61 14.91 22.26
N LEU A 238 11.41 14.06 21.25
CA LEU A 238 10.29 14.14 20.32
C LEU A 238 9.01 13.56 20.94
N LEU A 239 8.04 14.43 21.24
CA LEU A 239 6.81 14.04 21.94
C LEU A 239 5.71 13.48 21.03
N ASP A 240 5.81 13.65 19.71
CA ASP A 240 4.76 13.29 18.75
C ASP A 240 5.24 12.34 17.64
N VAL A 241 6.37 11.68 17.85
CA VAL A 241 7.02 10.78 16.88
C VAL A 241 7.03 9.35 17.39
N VAL A 242 6.54 8.42 16.57
CA VAL A 242 6.64 6.97 16.84
C VAL A 242 8.05 6.50 16.49
N ILE A 243 8.79 6.01 17.47
CA ILE A 243 10.21 5.62 17.30
C ILE A 243 10.33 4.10 17.26
N ALA A 244 10.85 3.57 16.17
CA ALA A 244 11.14 2.15 15.97
C ALA A 244 12.65 1.90 16.03
N ASP A 245 13.11 1.32 17.14
CA ASP A 245 14.50 0.88 17.29
C ASP A 245 14.68 -0.50 16.65
N LEU A 246 15.34 -0.53 15.48
CA LEU A 246 15.58 -1.73 14.68
C LEU A 246 16.69 -2.62 15.27
N ASP A 247 17.53 -2.08 16.13
CA ASP A 247 18.64 -2.82 16.75
C ASP A 247 18.18 -3.44 18.07
N GLY A 248 17.38 -2.71 18.86
CA GLY A 248 16.74 -3.20 20.08
C GLY A 248 15.45 -4.01 19.86
N GLY A 249 14.83 -3.91 18.69
CA GLY A 249 13.60 -4.64 18.36
C GLY A 249 12.33 -4.07 19.01
N THR A 250 12.30 -2.75 19.26
CA THR A 250 11.21 -2.11 20.02
C THR A 250 10.55 -0.98 19.24
N VAL A 251 9.29 -0.68 19.58
CA VAL A 251 8.56 0.49 19.08
C VAL A 251 8.04 1.27 20.29
N ASN A 252 8.44 2.54 20.38
CA ASN A 252 7.98 3.47 21.40
C ASN A 252 6.96 4.43 20.78
N VAL A 253 5.77 4.48 21.38
CA VAL A 253 4.69 5.39 21.01
C VAL A 253 4.55 6.40 22.15
N PRO A 254 4.75 7.71 21.89
CA PRO A 254 4.58 8.72 22.92
C PRO A 254 3.15 8.74 23.48
N GLU A 255 3.00 9.09 24.76
CA GLU A 255 1.69 9.05 25.46
C GLU A 255 0.61 9.93 24.79
N CYS A 256 1.01 11.02 24.14
CA CYS A 256 0.08 11.92 23.46
C CYS A 256 -0.33 11.45 22.05
N VAL A 257 0.26 10.35 21.56
CA VAL A 257 -0.01 9.79 20.24
C VAL A 257 -0.93 8.58 20.36
N HIS A 258 -2.13 8.69 19.78
CA HIS A 258 -3.06 7.57 19.68
C HIS A 258 -3.06 6.98 18.27
N ILE A 259 -2.58 5.74 18.14
CA ILE A 259 -2.60 4.98 16.89
C ILE A 259 -3.85 4.11 16.86
N SER A 260 -4.74 4.37 15.90
CA SER A 260 -5.91 3.54 15.65
C SER A 260 -5.48 2.21 15.03
N LEU A 261 -6.02 1.10 15.52
CA LEU A 261 -5.67 -0.24 15.05
C LEU A 261 -6.67 -0.80 14.05
N LEU A 262 -6.23 -1.76 13.24
CA LEU A 262 -7.09 -2.50 12.32
C LEU A 262 -8.36 -3.04 13.02
N PRO A 263 -9.54 -3.00 12.35
CA PRO A 263 -10.77 -3.54 12.88
C PRO A 263 -10.70 -5.04 13.14
N GLU A 264 -11.36 -5.52 14.20
CA GLU A 264 -11.60 -6.95 14.39
C GLU A 264 -12.72 -7.46 13.48
N PRO A 265 -12.64 -8.71 12.98
CA PRO A 265 -11.65 -9.75 13.26
C PRO A 265 -10.39 -9.70 12.37
N LEU A 266 -10.23 -8.67 11.52
CA LEU A 266 -9.15 -8.62 10.51
C LEU A 266 -7.77 -8.54 11.16
N LEU A 267 -7.65 -7.80 12.27
CA LEU A 267 -6.40 -7.72 13.03
C LEU A 267 -5.95 -9.10 13.50
N GLN A 268 -6.84 -9.85 14.17
CA GLN A 268 -6.52 -11.19 14.65
C GLN A 268 -6.19 -12.15 13.51
N GLN A 269 -6.99 -12.15 12.43
CA GLN A 269 -6.74 -13.01 11.26
C GLN A 269 -5.40 -12.71 10.59
N THR A 270 -5.03 -11.43 10.50
CA THR A 270 -3.74 -10.99 9.95
C THR A 270 -2.58 -11.46 10.82
N ARG A 271 -2.69 -11.32 12.15
CA ARG A 271 -1.69 -11.80 13.10
C ARG A 271 -1.48 -13.31 13.00
N GLU A 272 -2.56 -14.08 12.94
CA GLU A 272 -2.50 -15.54 12.80
C GLU A 272 -1.84 -15.96 11.49
N ALA A 273 -2.21 -15.33 10.37
CA ALA A 273 -1.60 -15.62 9.09
C ALA A 273 -0.10 -15.29 9.07
N LEU A 274 0.30 -14.15 9.64
CA LEU A 274 1.71 -13.76 9.77
C LEU A 274 2.50 -14.73 10.64
N SER A 275 1.92 -15.16 11.78
CA SER A 275 2.56 -16.13 12.68
C SER A 275 2.86 -17.45 11.97
N MET A 276 1.92 -17.94 11.16
CA MET A 276 2.10 -19.19 10.41
C MET A 276 3.07 -19.06 9.22
N VAL A 277 3.23 -17.86 8.66
CA VAL A 277 4.20 -17.58 7.59
C VAL A 277 5.62 -17.42 8.15
N LEU A 278 5.75 -16.75 9.30
CA LEU A 278 7.03 -16.52 9.95
C LEU A 278 7.55 -17.77 10.63
N ASP A 279 6.67 -18.50 11.33
CA ASP A 279 7.00 -19.65 12.17
C ASP A 279 6.09 -20.85 11.84
N PRO A 280 6.22 -21.47 10.65
CA PRO A 280 5.36 -22.58 10.23
C PRO A 280 5.46 -23.81 11.13
N GLU A 281 6.54 -23.92 11.90
CA GLU A 281 6.83 -24.99 12.85
C GLU A 281 5.83 -25.00 14.03
N LEU A 282 5.21 -23.84 14.34
CA LEU A 282 4.25 -23.71 15.43
C LEU A 282 3.04 -24.64 15.30
N GLU A 283 2.65 -25.03 14.08
CA GLU A 283 1.51 -25.93 13.87
C GLU A 283 1.77 -27.35 14.38
N VAL A 284 3.04 -27.76 14.40
CA VAL A 284 3.46 -29.13 14.70
C VAL A 284 4.34 -29.25 15.93
N ALA A 285 4.62 -28.13 16.61
CA ALA A 285 5.55 -28.09 17.73
C ALA A 285 5.19 -29.07 18.85
N ASP A 286 3.90 -29.33 19.04
CA ASP A 286 3.38 -30.25 20.07
C ASP A 286 3.17 -31.69 19.58
N LEU A 287 3.43 -31.99 18.29
CA LEU A 287 3.29 -33.35 17.77
C LEU A 287 4.45 -34.21 18.24
N ALA A 288 4.13 -35.35 18.88
CA ALA A 288 5.14 -36.34 19.28
C ALA A 288 5.93 -36.93 18.09
N PHE A 289 5.35 -36.88 16.88
CA PHE A 289 5.93 -37.37 15.63
C PHE A 289 5.68 -36.36 14.51
N PRO A 290 6.46 -35.26 14.44
CA PRO A 290 6.24 -34.23 13.43
C PRO A 290 6.63 -34.74 12.03
N PRO A 291 5.92 -34.30 10.97
CA PRO A 291 6.29 -34.65 9.60
C PRO A 291 7.66 -34.05 9.24
N SER A 292 8.49 -34.81 8.52
CA SER A 292 9.86 -34.45 8.16
C SER A 292 9.99 -33.35 7.10
N THR A 293 8.89 -32.80 6.59
CA THR A 293 8.84 -31.93 5.40
C THR A 293 8.54 -30.46 5.69
N ILE A 294 8.47 -30.04 6.96
CA ILE A 294 8.26 -28.63 7.29
C ILE A 294 9.60 -27.92 7.21
N SER A 295 9.75 -27.10 6.17
CA SER A 295 10.90 -26.23 5.99
C SER A 295 10.42 -24.79 5.84
N ALA A 296 11.12 -23.87 6.51
CA ALA A 296 10.89 -22.46 6.36
C ALA A 296 11.19 -22.02 4.92
N SER A 297 10.35 -21.14 4.39
CA SER A 297 10.59 -20.49 3.10
C SER A 297 11.92 -19.73 3.12
N SER A 298 12.60 -19.64 1.97
CA SER A 298 13.74 -18.73 1.83
C SER A 298 13.32 -17.29 2.17
N LEU A 299 14.25 -16.46 2.69
CA LEU A 299 13.93 -15.09 3.08
C LEU A 299 13.25 -14.27 1.95
N LYS A 300 13.67 -14.48 0.70
CA LYS A 300 13.06 -13.86 -0.49
C LYS A 300 11.61 -14.28 -0.70
N MET A 301 11.29 -15.55 -0.45
CA MET A 301 9.93 -16.06 -0.60
C MET A 301 9.05 -15.68 0.60
N GLN A 302 9.60 -15.78 1.82
CA GLN A 302 8.92 -15.36 3.03
C GLN A 302 8.53 -13.87 2.99
N ASP A 303 9.37 -13.02 2.39
CA ASP A 303 9.04 -11.61 2.09
C ASP A 303 7.76 -11.48 1.24
N LYS A 304 7.61 -12.32 0.22
CA LYS A 304 6.41 -12.32 -0.64
C LYS A 304 5.20 -12.93 0.04
N GLU A 305 5.38 -13.95 0.87
CA GLU A 305 4.31 -14.54 1.68
C GLU A 305 3.75 -13.51 2.68
N ILE A 306 4.61 -12.75 3.36
CA ILE A 306 4.20 -11.64 4.23
C ILE A 306 3.44 -10.59 3.41
N ARG A 307 3.98 -10.15 2.28
CA ARG A 307 3.29 -9.16 1.42
C ARG A 307 1.96 -9.66 0.89
N ALA A 308 1.83 -10.95 0.59
CA ALA A 308 0.56 -11.57 0.21
C ALA A 308 -0.47 -11.53 1.34
N VAL A 309 -0.05 -11.63 2.61
CA VAL A 309 -0.94 -11.41 3.77
C VAL A 309 -1.50 -9.98 3.75
N PHE A 310 -0.65 -8.97 3.54
CA PHE A 310 -1.09 -7.56 3.48
C PHE A 310 -1.94 -7.26 2.25
N LEU A 311 -1.65 -7.88 1.11
CA LEU A 311 -2.46 -7.76 -0.09
C LEU A 311 -3.88 -8.32 0.14
N ARG A 312 -3.99 -9.46 0.82
CA ARG A 312 -5.27 -10.02 1.28
C ARG A 312 -5.97 -9.07 2.26
N LEU A 313 -5.25 -8.54 3.24
CA LEU A 313 -5.78 -7.58 4.21
C LEU A 313 -6.38 -6.36 3.50
N PHE A 314 -5.66 -5.75 2.55
CA PHE A 314 -6.19 -4.61 1.80
C PHE A 314 -7.38 -4.97 0.92
N ALA A 315 -7.39 -6.15 0.29
CA ALA A 315 -8.57 -6.58 -0.44
C ALA A 315 -9.79 -6.73 0.49
N GLN A 316 -9.61 -7.21 1.72
CA GLN A 316 -10.69 -7.26 2.72
C GLN A 316 -11.06 -5.86 3.25
N LEU A 317 -10.10 -4.97 3.46
CA LEU A 317 -10.34 -3.60 3.93
C LEU A 317 -11.02 -2.73 2.88
N LEU A 318 -10.73 -2.92 1.59
CA LEU A 318 -11.21 -2.09 0.50
C LEU A 318 -12.19 -2.81 -0.44
N GLN A 319 -12.62 -4.04 -0.13
CA GLN A 319 -13.64 -4.73 -0.93
C GLN A 319 -14.88 -3.85 -1.14
N GLY A 320 -15.34 -3.80 -2.40
CA GLY A 320 -16.49 -2.99 -2.80
C GLY A 320 -16.23 -1.49 -2.92
N TYR A 321 -15.00 -0.98 -2.73
CA TYR A 321 -14.72 0.46 -2.82
C TYR A 321 -15.19 1.09 -4.14
N ARG A 322 -15.12 0.34 -5.26
CA ARG A 322 -15.54 0.82 -6.59
C ARG A 322 -17.04 1.12 -6.67
N TRP A 323 -17.86 0.44 -5.87
CA TRP A 323 -19.30 0.72 -5.75
C TRP A 323 -19.60 2.03 -5.02
N CYS A 324 -18.59 2.61 -4.36
CA CYS A 324 -18.68 3.90 -3.68
C CYS A 324 -17.90 5.00 -4.42
N LEU A 325 -17.53 4.80 -5.69
CA LEU A 325 -16.94 5.85 -6.53
C LEU A 325 -18.05 6.59 -7.28
N HIS A 326 -18.09 7.91 -7.12
CA HIS A 326 -18.99 8.80 -7.84
C HIS A 326 -18.21 9.52 -8.94
N ILE A 327 -18.67 9.37 -10.18
CA ILE A 327 -18.07 10.01 -11.35
C ILE A 327 -18.89 11.24 -11.70
N ILE A 328 -18.35 12.42 -11.41
CA ILE A 328 -18.98 13.71 -11.69
C ILE A 328 -18.47 14.19 -13.05
N ARG A 329 -19.37 14.32 -14.04
CA ARG A 329 -19.04 14.63 -15.43
C ARG A 329 -19.39 16.07 -15.85
N ILE A 330 -19.38 17.01 -14.92
CA ILE A 330 -19.69 18.43 -15.18
C ILE A 330 -18.49 19.20 -15.76
N HIS A 331 -17.30 18.60 -15.74
CA HIS A 331 -16.05 19.16 -16.28
C HIS A 331 -15.54 18.31 -17.45
N PRO A 332 -14.68 18.86 -18.34
CA PRO A 332 -14.08 18.11 -19.44
C PRO A 332 -13.35 16.84 -18.98
N GLU A 333 -12.66 16.93 -17.85
CA GLU A 333 -12.12 15.77 -17.15
C GLU A 333 -13.09 15.35 -16.03
N PRO A 334 -13.50 14.07 -15.98
CA PRO A 334 -14.42 13.62 -14.94
C PRO A 334 -13.75 13.66 -13.57
N VAL A 335 -14.44 14.26 -12.60
CA VAL A 335 -14.00 14.27 -11.20
C VAL A 335 -14.52 13.01 -10.53
N ILE A 336 -13.63 12.22 -9.94
CA ILE A 336 -13.99 11.00 -9.23
C ILE A 336 -13.90 11.25 -7.73
N ARG A 337 -15.02 11.07 -7.02
CA ARG A 337 -15.09 11.20 -5.56
C ARG A 337 -15.41 9.85 -4.93
N PHE A 338 -14.92 9.64 -3.72
CA PHE A 338 -15.27 8.47 -2.92
C PHE A 338 -16.35 8.81 -1.90
N HIS A 339 -17.42 8.02 -1.90
CA HIS A 339 -18.57 8.20 -1.05
C HIS A 339 -18.38 7.46 0.30
N LYS A 340 -17.53 8.05 1.17
CA LYS A 340 -17.12 7.48 2.47
C LYS A 340 -18.28 6.99 3.34
N ALA A 341 -19.33 7.80 3.51
CA ALA A 341 -20.47 7.47 4.37
C ALA A 341 -21.20 6.20 3.90
N ALA A 342 -21.36 6.04 2.58
CA ALA A 342 -21.98 4.83 2.01
C ALA A 342 -21.09 3.61 2.18
N PHE A 343 -19.78 3.76 1.98
CA PHE A 343 -18.84 2.64 2.15
C PHE A 343 -18.82 2.12 3.59
N LEU A 344 -18.61 3.01 4.57
CA LEU A 344 -18.58 2.64 5.99
C LEU A 344 -19.94 2.18 6.47
N GLY A 345 -20.99 2.92 6.11
CA GLY A 345 -22.37 2.62 6.43
C GLY A 345 -22.73 1.24 5.95
N GLN A 346 -22.67 0.97 4.64
CA GLN A 346 -23.00 -0.32 4.05
C GLN A 346 -22.26 -1.45 4.74
N ARG A 347 -20.97 -1.27 5.08
CA ARG A 347 -20.13 -2.27 5.73
C ARG A 347 -20.29 -2.43 7.25
N GLY A 348 -21.08 -1.59 7.90
CA GLY A 348 -21.22 -1.59 9.36
C GLY A 348 -19.92 -1.20 10.10
N LEU A 349 -19.09 -0.37 9.47
CA LEU A 349 -17.79 0.09 9.98
C LEU A 349 -17.81 1.59 10.33
N THR A 350 -18.99 2.13 10.65
CA THR A 350 -19.18 3.57 10.88
C THR A 350 -18.50 4.09 12.14
N GLU A 351 -18.32 3.22 13.13
CA GLU A 351 -17.66 3.54 14.41
C GLU A 351 -16.18 3.11 14.40
N ASP A 352 -15.68 2.57 13.29
CA ASP A 352 -14.28 2.15 13.19
C ASP A 352 -13.37 3.36 12.99
N ASP A 353 -12.64 3.71 14.04
CA ASP A 353 -11.75 4.89 14.07
C ASP A 353 -10.61 4.76 13.04
N PHE A 354 -10.03 3.56 12.91
CA PHE A 354 -8.93 3.31 11.98
C PHE A 354 -9.34 3.55 10.53
N LEU A 355 -10.36 2.85 10.04
CA LEU A 355 -10.78 2.97 8.64
C LEU A 355 -11.32 4.37 8.35
N THR A 356 -11.95 5.02 9.33
CA THR A 356 -12.38 6.43 9.21
C THR A 356 -11.22 7.35 8.91
N LYS A 357 -10.11 7.24 9.65
CA LYS A 357 -8.87 8.02 9.42
C LYS A 357 -8.19 7.66 8.11
N VAL A 358 -8.08 6.37 7.79
CA VAL A 358 -7.46 5.92 6.51
C VAL A 358 -8.19 6.52 5.31
N LEU A 359 -9.52 6.52 5.32
CA LEU A 359 -10.33 7.06 4.22
C LEU A 359 -10.31 8.60 4.12
N GLU A 360 -9.87 9.30 5.17
CA GLU A 360 -9.65 10.76 5.19
C GLU A 360 -8.22 11.13 4.80
N GLY A 361 -7.28 10.20 4.90
CA GLY A 361 -5.87 10.43 4.62
C GLY A 361 -5.56 10.76 3.16
N MET A 362 -4.47 11.49 2.98
CA MET A 362 -3.86 11.81 1.69
C MET A 362 -3.49 10.56 0.89
N ALA A 363 -3.03 9.50 1.55
CA ALA A 363 -2.70 8.24 0.90
C ALA A 363 -3.93 7.62 0.19
N PHE A 364 -5.11 7.70 0.81
CA PHE A 364 -6.36 7.22 0.21
C PHE A 364 -6.90 8.18 -0.86
N ALA A 365 -6.75 9.50 -0.67
CA ALA A 365 -7.08 10.46 -1.72
C ALA A 365 -6.26 10.21 -3.01
N GLY A 366 -4.97 9.92 -2.87
CA GLY A 366 -4.10 9.50 -3.96
C GLY A 366 -4.57 8.19 -4.60
N PHE A 367 -4.96 7.20 -3.80
CA PHE A 367 -5.55 5.95 -4.28
C PHE A 367 -6.82 6.18 -5.12
N VAL A 368 -7.75 7.03 -4.68
CA VAL A 368 -8.96 7.35 -5.46
C VAL A 368 -8.61 8.05 -6.76
N THR A 369 -7.64 8.96 -6.75
CA THR A 369 -7.18 9.69 -7.93
C THR A 369 -6.55 8.76 -8.97
N GLU A 370 -5.66 7.87 -8.54
CA GLU A 370 -4.94 6.96 -9.43
C GLU A 370 -5.83 5.80 -9.92
N ARG A 371 -6.65 5.23 -9.02
CA ARG A 371 -7.38 3.98 -9.28
C ARG A 371 -8.86 4.16 -9.57
N GLY A 372 -9.40 5.35 -9.35
CA GLY A 372 -10.81 5.65 -9.52
C GLY A 372 -11.28 5.50 -10.97
N ALA A 373 -10.40 5.84 -11.93
CA ALA A 373 -10.73 5.77 -13.35
C ALA A 373 -11.24 4.37 -13.75
N PRO A 374 -12.35 4.27 -14.50
CA PRO A 374 -12.90 2.99 -14.92
C PRO A 374 -12.07 2.30 -16.01
N TYR A 375 -11.29 3.06 -16.79
CA TYR A 375 -10.47 2.53 -17.88
C TYR A 375 -8.99 2.86 -17.65
N ARG A 376 -8.21 1.88 -17.19
CA ARG A 376 -6.79 2.02 -16.85
C ARG A 376 -6.08 0.66 -16.87
N PRO A 377 -4.74 0.59 -16.73
CA PRO A 377 -4.05 -0.67 -16.46
C PRO A 377 -4.55 -1.28 -15.14
N ILE A 378 -4.59 -2.60 -15.07
CA ILE A 378 -4.95 -3.35 -13.86
C ILE A 378 -3.74 -4.04 -13.27
N ASP A 379 -3.73 -4.19 -11.95
CA ASP A 379 -2.71 -4.94 -11.22
C ASP A 379 -3.31 -6.04 -10.35
N LEU A 380 -2.45 -6.70 -9.57
CA LEU A 380 -2.84 -7.82 -8.73
C LEU A 380 -3.87 -7.44 -7.65
N PHE A 381 -3.86 -6.21 -7.14
CA PHE A 381 -4.87 -5.78 -6.18
C PHE A 381 -6.25 -5.65 -6.82
N ASP A 382 -6.31 -5.12 -8.05
CA ASP A 382 -7.56 -5.02 -8.80
C ASP A 382 -8.17 -6.39 -9.10
N GLU A 383 -7.34 -7.36 -9.51
CA GLU A 383 -7.76 -8.74 -9.71
C GLU A 383 -8.33 -9.36 -8.42
N LEU A 384 -7.63 -9.14 -7.29
CA LEU A 384 -8.01 -9.72 -6.01
C LEU A 384 -9.36 -9.17 -5.50
N VAL A 385 -9.56 -7.84 -5.58
CA VAL A 385 -10.82 -7.19 -5.18
C VAL A 385 -11.97 -7.56 -6.12
N ALA A 386 -11.69 -7.70 -7.41
CA ALA A 386 -12.72 -8.05 -8.40
C ALA A 386 -13.20 -9.50 -8.27
N TYR A 387 -12.28 -10.45 -8.16
CA TYR A 387 -12.57 -11.86 -8.43
C TYR A 387 -12.40 -12.76 -7.19
N GLU A 388 -11.49 -12.45 -6.29
CA GLU A 388 -11.11 -13.38 -5.21
C GLU A 388 -11.81 -13.10 -3.88
N VAL A 389 -12.55 -11.99 -3.74
CA VAL A 389 -13.33 -11.67 -2.52
C VAL A 389 -14.25 -12.82 -2.10
N LYS A 390 -14.95 -13.46 -3.05
CA LYS A 390 -15.83 -14.60 -2.75
C LYS A 390 -15.03 -15.80 -2.22
N ARG A 391 -13.86 -16.07 -2.81
CA ARG A 391 -12.95 -17.14 -2.38
C ARG A 391 -12.43 -16.86 -0.97
N MET A 392 -11.92 -15.67 -0.71
CA MET A 392 -11.36 -15.28 0.60
C MET A 392 -12.36 -15.49 1.73
N ARG A 393 -13.65 -15.17 1.52
CA ARG A 393 -14.71 -15.46 2.50
C ARG A 393 -15.02 -16.94 2.64
N ALA A 394 -14.97 -17.73 1.57
CA ALA A 394 -15.16 -19.18 1.65
C ALA A 394 -14.00 -19.91 2.36
N GLU A 395 -12.84 -19.26 2.46
CA GLU A 395 -11.65 -19.76 3.16
C GLU A 395 -11.63 -19.37 4.64
N GLU A 396 -12.48 -18.44 5.09
CA GLU A 396 -12.55 -18.01 6.49
C GLU A 396 -12.74 -19.20 7.44
N GLY A 397 -11.95 -19.22 8.51
CA GLY A 397 -11.92 -20.31 9.49
C GLY A 397 -11.12 -21.55 9.04
N ASN A 398 -10.62 -21.62 7.80
CA ASN A 398 -9.77 -22.71 7.34
C ASN A 398 -8.33 -22.24 7.08
N LYS A 399 -7.47 -22.44 8.08
CA LYS A 399 -6.04 -22.04 8.06
C LYS A 399 -5.30 -22.56 6.83
N GLN A 400 -5.48 -23.83 6.46
CA GLN A 400 -4.77 -24.44 5.34
C GLN A 400 -5.13 -23.82 3.99
N LYS A 401 -6.41 -23.48 3.77
CA LYS A 401 -6.83 -22.80 2.54
C LYS A 401 -6.28 -21.37 2.47
N ILE A 402 -6.32 -20.66 3.60
CA ILE A 402 -5.74 -19.32 3.71
C ILE A 402 -4.26 -19.32 3.37
N LEU A 403 -3.48 -20.23 3.96
CA LEU A 403 -2.03 -20.35 3.70
C LEU A 403 -1.72 -20.75 2.25
N ARG A 404 -2.54 -21.61 1.65
CA ARG A 404 -2.39 -21.95 0.23
C ARG A 404 -2.59 -20.73 -0.67
N HIS A 405 -3.64 -19.96 -0.42
CA HIS A 405 -3.90 -18.73 -1.17
C HIS A 405 -2.79 -17.69 -0.97
N ILE A 406 -2.25 -17.55 0.27
CA ILE A 406 -1.08 -16.71 0.53
C ILE A 406 0.11 -17.14 -0.33
N LYS A 407 0.41 -18.45 -0.42
CA LYS A 407 1.49 -18.98 -1.27
C LYS A 407 1.28 -18.70 -2.76
N GLU A 408 0.06 -18.87 -3.27
CA GLU A 408 -0.29 -18.55 -4.66
C GLU A 408 -0.05 -17.07 -5.00
N LEU A 409 -0.44 -16.16 -4.10
CA LEU A 409 -0.18 -14.72 -4.25
C LEU A 409 1.31 -14.39 -4.11
N ALA A 410 2.01 -15.03 -3.18
CA ALA A 410 3.45 -14.88 -2.99
C ALA A 410 4.23 -15.27 -4.25
N GLU A 411 3.82 -16.36 -4.93
CA GLU A 411 4.41 -16.76 -6.19
C GLU A 411 4.20 -15.72 -7.31
N LYS A 412 3.00 -15.09 -7.39
CA LYS A 412 2.74 -14.00 -8.33
C LYS A 412 3.66 -12.81 -8.06
N LEU A 413 3.81 -12.41 -6.79
CA LEU A 413 4.73 -11.33 -6.38
C LEU A 413 6.20 -11.70 -6.65
N TYR A 414 6.60 -12.94 -6.39
CA TYR A 414 7.95 -13.42 -6.65
C TYR A 414 8.29 -13.39 -8.14
N LYS A 415 7.39 -13.90 -8.99
CA LYS A 415 7.52 -13.85 -10.46
C LYS A 415 7.55 -12.42 -10.99
N ASN A 416 6.79 -11.50 -10.37
CA ASN A 416 6.83 -10.09 -10.73
C ASN A 416 8.24 -9.51 -10.58
N GLU A 417 8.89 -9.73 -9.42
CA GLU A 417 10.24 -9.23 -9.16
C GLU A 417 11.35 -10.04 -9.86
N ASN A 418 11.10 -11.34 -10.12
CA ASN A 418 12.08 -12.27 -10.67
C ASN A 418 11.46 -13.02 -11.86
N PRO A 419 11.25 -12.35 -13.02
CA PRO A 419 10.67 -12.98 -14.20
C PRO A 419 11.53 -14.15 -14.73
N TYR A 420 12.83 -14.15 -14.46
CA TYR A 420 13.77 -15.20 -14.89
C TYR A 420 14.61 -15.73 -13.72
N PRO A 421 14.04 -16.52 -12.80
CA PRO A 421 14.70 -16.91 -11.55
C PRO A 421 15.90 -17.85 -11.73
N ALA A 422 16.00 -18.57 -12.85
CA ALA A 422 17.13 -19.45 -13.15
C ALA A 422 18.43 -18.70 -13.51
N VAL A 423 18.35 -17.39 -13.78
CA VAL A 423 19.50 -16.59 -14.21
C VAL A 423 20.05 -15.79 -13.02
N THR A 424 21.09 -16.30 -12.38
CA THR A 424 21.75 -15.66 -11.22
C THR A 424 23.20 -15.22 -11.50
N MET A 425 23.58 -15.09 -12.78
CA MET A 425 24.97 -14.76 -13.14
C MET A 425 25.35 -13.32 -12.77
N HIS A 426 25.90 -13.16 -11.58
CA HIS A 426 26.71 -12.00 -11.20
C HIS A 426 28.17 -12.45 -11.12
N LYS A 427 28.97 -12.10 -12.13
CA LYS A 427 30.42 -12.21 -12.06
C LYS A 427 30.96 -10.82 -11.79
N VAL A 428 31.13 -10.49 -10.51
CA VAL A 428 31.62 -9.18 -10.08
C VAL A 428 33.01 -9.37 -9.49
N GLN A 429 33.99 -8.58 -9.95
CA GLN A 429 35.30 -8.58 -9.33
C GLN A 429 35.22 -7.90 -7.96
N LYS A 430 35.63 -8.63 -6.92
CA LYS A 430 35.74 -8.13 -5.56
C LYS A 430 37.18 -7.71 -5.28
N PRO A 431 37.38 -6.70 -4.42
CA PRO A 431 38.71 -6.30 -4.05
C PRO A 431 39.38 -7.43 -3.26
N THR A 432 40.70 -7.52 -3.37
CA THR A 432 41.51 -8.48 -2.61
C THR A 432 41.22 -8.34 -1.12
N GLU A 433 41.07 -9.46 -0.41
CA GLU A 433 40.79 -9.46 1.02
C GLU A 433 41.87 -8.68 1.79
N GLY A 434 41.45 -7.81 2.72
CA GLY A 434 42.36 -6.94 3.47
C GLY A 434 43.03 -5.82 2.66
N CYS A 435 42.67 -5.59 1.40
CA CYS A 435 43.28 -4.54 0.56
C CYS A 435 43.25 -3.14 1.20
N HIS A 436 42.20 -2.82 1.97
CA HIS A 436 42.03 -1.56 2.69
C HIS A 436 43.12 -1.33 3.76
N LEU A 437 43.76 -2.39 4.25
CA LEU A 437 44.83 -2.34 5.25
C LEU A 437 46.24 -2.17 4.65
N ARG A 438 46.39 -2.17 3.31
CA ARG A 438 47.71 -2.06 2.63
C ARG A 438 48.40 -0.75 2.97
N LEU A 439 49.55 -0.80 3.66
CA LEU A 439 50.29 0.39 4.14
C LEU A 439 50.44 1.50 3.08
N HIS A 440 50.83 1.14 1.86
CA HIS A 440 50.95 2.08 0.75
C HIS A 440 49.79 1.93 -0.23
N GLN A 441 48.85 2.87 -0.19
CA GLN A 441 47.83 3.06 -1.22
C GLN A 441 48.09 4.40 -1.91
N LYS A 442 48.05 4.40 -3.24
CA LYS A 442 48.05 5.65 -4.01
C LYS A 442 46.70 6.34 -3.80
N PRO A 443 46.62 7.68 -3.74
CA PRO A 443 45.33 8.37 -3.71
C PRO A 443 44.45 7.99 -4.91
N PHE A 444 43.13 7.96 -4.72
CA PHE A 444 42.18 7.75 -5.81
C PHE A 444 42.40 8.80 -6.90
N PRO A 445 42.60 8.38 -8.15
CA PRO A 445 43.06 9.27 -9.21
C PRO A 445 42.00 10.30 -9.57
N ARG A 446 42.44 11.43 -10.13
CA ARG A 446 41.52 12.33 -10.84
C ARG A 446 41.14 11.68 -12.16
N LEU A 447 39.84 11.65 -12.43
CA LEU A 447 39.28 11.10 -13.67
C LEU A 447 39.33 12.16 -14.78
N ASP A 448 39.56 11.71 -16.02
CA ASP A 448 39.50 12.59 -17.18
C ASP A 448 38.06 12.80 -17.66
N GLU A 449 37.51 13.98 -17.41
CA GLU A 449 36.14 14.35 -17.78
C GLU A 449 35.90 14.25 -19.29
N GLY A 450 36.89 14.65 -20.11
CA GLY A 450 36.79 14.60 -21.57
C GLY A 450 36.60 13.20 -22.11
N THR A 451 37.33 12.22 -21.58
CA THR A 451 37.20 10.80 -21.95
C THR A 451 35.83 10.25 -21.57
N VAL A 452 35.34 10.53 -20.35
CA VAL A 452 34.01 10.07 -19.91
C VAL A 452 32.91 10.68 -20.79
N GLN A 453 32.98 11.98 -21.06
CA GLN A 453 32.01 12.66 -21.93
C GLN A 453 32.04 12.11 -23.35
N TRP A 454 33.22 11.85 -23.91
CA TRP A 454 33.36 11.24 -25.23
C TRP A 454 32.71 9.85 -25.32
N ILE A 455 32.81 9.03 -24.28
CA ILE A 455 32.14 7.72 -24.21
C ILE A 455 30.61 7.90 -24.20
N ILE A 456 30.11 8.86 -23.42
CA ILE A 456 28.69 9.20 -23.35
C ILE A 456 28.17 9.64 -24.72
N ASP A 457 28.86 10.57 -25.37
CA ASP A 457 28.47 11.08 -26.69
C ASP A 457 28.45 9.96 -27.74
N GLN A 458 29.44 9.08 -27.72
CA GLN A 458 29.50 7.94 -28.63
C GLN A 458 28.33 6.97 -28.40
N ALA A 459 27.95 6.70 -27.15
CA ALA A 459 26.82 5.84 -26.84
C ALA A 459 25.48 6.49 -27.20
N THR A 460 25.30 7.79 -26.92
CA THR A 460 24.11 8.54 -27.29
C THR A 460 23.93 8.56 -28.81
N ALA A 461 25.00 8.74 -29.59
CA ALA A 461 24.93 8.65 -31.05
C ALA A 461 24.48 7.27 -31.55
N LYS A 462 24.89 6.18 -30.89
CA LYS A 462 24.44 4.81 -31.21
C LYS A 462 22.96 4.56 -30.87
N LEU A 463 22.41 5.28 -29.89
CA LEU A 463 21.03 5.11 -29.42
C LEU A 463 19.98 5.88 -30.25
N GLN A 464 20.37 6.88 -31.05
CA GLN A 464 19.44 7.66 -31.89
C GLN A 464 18.67 6.81 -32.92
N THR A 465 19.17 5.63 -33.25
CA THR A 465 18.55 4.69 -34.20
C THR A 465 17.88 3.49 -33.52
N ALA A 466 17.90 3.42 -32.18
CA ALA A 466 17.33 2.31 -31.44
C ALA A 466 15.80 2.44 -31.27
N PRO A 467 15.03 1.35 -31.46
CA PRO A 467 13.59 1.38 -31.21
C PRO A 467 13.29 1.62 -29.71
N PRO A 468 12.14 2.25 -29.38
CA PRO A 468 11.76 2.50 -27.99
C PRO A 468 11.68 1.19 -27.19
N ALA A 469 12.34 1.17 -26.03
CA ALA A 469 12.56 -0.03 -25.23
C ALA A 469 11.36 -0.44 -24.35
N VAL A 470 10.26 0.32 -24.35
CA VAL A 470 9.15 0.17 -23.41
C VAL A 470 7.91 -0.39 -24.12
N LYS A 471 7.37 -1.50 -23.63
CA LYS A 471 6.06 -2.01 -24.07
C LYS A 471 4.96 -1.07 -23.56
N ALA A 472 4.03 -0.69 -24.42
CA ALA A 472 2.86 0.08 -24.02
C ALA A 472 1.99 -0.72 -23.05
N GLU A 473 1.57 -0.09 -21.95
CA GLU A 473 0.63 -0.69 -21.00
C GLU A 473 -0.74 -0.90 -21.62
N LYS A 474 -1.30 -2.10 -21.44
CA LYS A 474 -2.64 -2.43 -21.94
C LYS A 474 -3.69 -1.93 -20.95
N LYS A 475 -4.45 -0.90 -21.35
CA LYS A 475 -5.59 -0.39 -20.58
C LYS A 475 -6.83 -1.23 -20.82
N CYS A 476 -7.63 -1.46 -19.79
CA CYS A 476 -8.92 -2.15 -19.89
C CYS A 476 -9.94 -1.56 -18.91
N MET A 477 -11.20 -2.00 -19.03
CA MET A 477 -12.23 -1.69 -18.04
C MET A 477 -11.90 -2.41 -16.73
N VAL A 478 -11.77 -1.66 -15.64
CA VAL A 478 -11.50 -2.22 -14.31
C VAL A 478 -12.80 -2.82 -13.75
N PRO A 479 -12.84 -4.14 -13.47
CA PRO A 479 -14.04 -4.77 -12.94
C PRO A 479 -14.43 -4.19 -11.58
N SER A 480 -15.73 -4.02 -11.33
CA SER A 480 -16.23 -3.42 -10.08
C SER A 480 -16.22 -4.39 -8.89
N GLY A 481 -16.08 -5.69 -9.15
CA GLY A 481 -16.23 -6.74 -8.15
C GLY A 481 -17.67 -6.88 -7.63
N PRO A 482 -17.90 -7.76 -6.65
CA PRO A 482 -19.24 -7.99 -6.09
C PRO A 482 -19.78 -6.74 -5.37
N PRO A 483 -21.10 -6.44 -5.45
CA PRO A 483 -21.71 -5.36 -4.68
C PRO A 483 -21.53 -5.55 -3.17
N ILE A 484 -21.43 -4.45 -2.40
CA ILE A 484 -21.23 -4.49 -0.94
C ILE A 484 -22.37 -5.27 -0.24
N ALA A 485 -23.60 -5.18 -0.72
CA ALA A 485 -24.73 -5.96 -0.19
C ALA A 485 -24.47 -7.48 -0.29
N ALA A 486 -24.04 -7.97 -1.46
CA ALA A 486 -23.70 -9.38 -1.68
C ALA A 486 -22.47 -9.82 -0.87
N ILE A 487 -21.65 -8.85 -0.42
CA ILE A 487 -20.53 -9.09 0.47
C ILE A 487 -21.04 -9.41 1.90
N MET A 488 -22.06 -8.76 2.44
CA MET A 488 -22.33 -8.84 3.89
C MET A 488 -23.27 -9.95 4.39
N GLU A 489 -23.84 -10.78 3.53
CA GLU A 489 -24.97 -11.66 3.89
C GLU A 489 -24.69 -12.83 4.87
N ARG A 490 -23.51 -13.02 5.49
CA ARG A 490 -23.17 -14.28 6.18
C ARG A 490 -22.49 -14.27 7.57
N ASN A 491 -22.88 -13.42 8.53
CA ASN A 491 -22.41 -13.53 9.94
C ASN A 491 -23.33 -14.39 10.85
N GLY A 492 -22.94 -15.66 11.07
CA GLY A 492 -23.73 -16.80 11.60
C GLY A 492 -24.56 -16.65 12.88
N ASN A 493 -24.08 -15.97 13.92
CA ASN A 493 -24.79 -15.93 15.22
C ASN A 493 -25.72 -14.72 15.36
N ALA A 494 -25.41 -13.62 14.68
CA ALA A 494 -26.35 -12.51 14.48
C ALA A 494 -27.47 -12.89 13.50
N LEU A 495 -27.22 -13.86 12.61
CA LEU A 495 -28.17 -14.33 11.60
C LEU A 495 -29.40 -15.03 12.18
N ALA A 496 -29.34 -15.79 13.28
CA ALA A 496 -30.54 -16.46 13.79
C ALA A 496 -31.56 -15.46 14.38
N ASN A 497 -31.07 -14.51 15.20
CA ASN A 497 -31.90 -13.44 15.76
C ASN A 497 -32.32 -12.40 14.71
N SER A 498 -31.44 -12.10 13.75
CA SER A 498 -31.80 -11.23 12.62
C SER A 498 -32.79 -11.93 11.71
N ALA A 499 -32.61 -13.20 11.33
CA ALA A 499 -33.52 -13.94 10.47
C ALA A 499 -34.94 -13.94 11.02
N ARG A 500 -35.14 -14.20 12.32
CA ARG A 500 -36.47 -14.11 12.93
C ARG A 500 -37.07 -12.70 12.83
N ARG A 501 -36.26 -11.65 13.02
CA ARG A 501 -36.69 -10.25 12.87
C ARG A 501 -37.03 -9.91 11.41
N LEU A 502 -36.22 -10.35 10.46
CA LEU A 502 -36.43 -10.17 9.02
C LEU A 502 -37.69 -10.92 8.56
N GLU A 503 -37.90 -12.13 9.05
CA GLU A 503 -39.08 -12.95 8.78
C GLU A 503 -40.37 -12.29 9.30
N VAL A 504 -40.31 -11.66 10.48
CA VAL A 504 -41.43 -10.86 11.01
C VAL A 504 -41.76 -9.67 10.10
N VAL A 505 -40.74 -9.01 9.54
CA VAL A 505 -40.93 -7.91 8.56
C VAL A 505 -41.55 -8.45 7.27
N ARG A 506 -40.97 -9.49 6.66
CA ARG A 506 -41.49 -10.13 5.43
C ARG A 506 -42.94 -10.58 5.58
N ASN A 507 -43.25 -11.30 6.66
CA ASN A 507 -44.61 -11.78 6.91
C ASN A 507 -45.62 -10.65 7.11
N CYS A 508 -45.23 -9.58 7.83
CA CYS A 508 -46.12 -8.43 8.00
C CYS A 508 -46.40 -7.73 6.67
N ILE A 509 -45.38 -7.53 5.82
CA ILE A 509 -45.54 -6.94 4.48
C ILE A 509 -46.44 -7.83 3.63
N SER A 510 -46.17 -9.14 3.59
CA SER A 510 -47.01 -10.10 2.87
C SER A 510 -48.48 -10.02 3.31
N TYR A 511 -48.75 -10.01 4.62
CA TYR A 511 -50.11 -9.85 5.13
C TYR A 511 -50.76 -8.52 4.74
N VAL A 512 -50.00 -7.42 4.69
CA VAL A 512 -50.53 -6.14 4.20
C VAL A 512 -50.96 -6.28 2.73
N PHE A 513 -50.10 -6.83 1.88
CA PHE A 513 -50.40 -6.99 0.45
C PHE A 513 -51.45 -8.08 0.16
N GLU A 514 -51.59 -9.10 1.01
CA GLU A 514 -52.65 -10.12 0.93
C GLU A 514 -53.99 -9.67 1.53
N ASN A 515 -54.07 -8.42 2.00
CA ASN A 515 -55.25 -7.84 2.67
C ASN A 515 -55.64 -8.54 3.99
N LYS A 516 -54.69 -9.17 4.66
CA LYS A 516 -54.79 -9.82 5.98
C LYS A 516 -54.45 -8.82 7.10
N MET A 517 -55.28 -7.78 7.23
CA MET A 517 -54.99 -6.62 8.09
C MET A 517 -54.95 -6.93 9.59
N LEU A 518 -55.71 -7.93 10.04
CA LEU A 518 -55.73 -8.34 11.45
C LEU A 518 -54.41 -9.01 11.86
N GLU A 519 -53.86 -9.83 10.98
CA GLU A 519 -52.58 -10.52 11.14
C GLU A 519 -51.42 -9.52 11.07
N ALA A 520 -51.44 -8.61 10.09
CA ALA A 520 -50.49 -7.51 9.99
C ALA A 520 -50.48 -6.66 11.28
N LYS A 521 -51.66 -6.30 11.81
CA LYS A 521 -51.79 -5.53 13.06
C LYS A 521 -51.18 -6.25 14.27
N LYS A 522 -51.29 -7.58 14.35
CA LYS A 522 -50.69 -8.38 15.43
C LYS A 522 -49.16 -8.37 15.37
N LEU A 523 -48.58 -8.43 14.17
CA LEU A 523 -47.13 -8.41 13.98
C LEU A 523 -46.52 -7.01 14.07
N PHE A 524 -47.32 -5.96 13.87
CA PHE A 524 -46.85 -4.59 13.74
C PHE A 524 -45.92 -4.10 14.88
N PRO A 525 -46.23 -4.31 16.17
CA PRO A 525 -45.32 -3.88 17.24
C PRO A 525 -43.98 -4.61 17.23
N ALA A 526 -43.94 -5.86 16.75
CA ALA A 526 -42.71 -6.61 16.59
C ALA A 526 -41.90 -6.11 15.40
N VAL A 527 -42.56 -5.72 14.31
CA VAL A 527 -41.93 -5.06 13.14
C VAL A 527 -41.27 -3.75 13.56
N LEU A 528 -41.98 -2.85 14.26
CA LEU A 528 -41.40 -1.57 14.70
C LEU A 528 -40.17 -1.78 15.60
N ARG A 529 -40.19 -2.80 16.48
CA ARG A 529 -39.00 -3.16 17.27
C ARG A 529 -37.86 -3.73 16.43
N ALA A 530 -38.18 -4.54 15.41
CA ALA A 530 -37.18 -5.07 14.48
C ALA A 530 -36.52 -3.96 13.66
N MET A 531 -37.30 -2.96 13.24
CA MET A 531 -36.89 -1.82 12.41
C MET A 531 -35.89 -0.87 13.08
N LYS A 532 -35.72 -0.93 14.40
CA LYS A 532 -34.56 -0.30 15.07
C LYS A 532 -33.22 -0.83 14.54
N GLY A 533 -33.22 -2.05 14.00
CA GLY A 533 -32.05 -2.66 13.35
C GLY A 533 -31.99 -2.33 11.86
N ARG A 534 -30.79 -1.98 11.39
CA ARG A 534 -30.51 -1.64 9.98
C ARG A 534 -30.91 -2.73 8.98
N ALA A 535 -30.66 -4.01 9.31
CA ALA A 535 -31.01 -5.12 8.42
C ALA A 535 -32.52 -5.25 8.17
N ALA A 536 -33.36 -4.98 9.18
CA ALA A 536 -34.81 -5.00 9.04
C ALA A 536 -35.30 -3.85 8.15
N ARG A 537 -34.70 -2.67 8.29
CA ARG A 537 -34.97 -1.50 7.43
C ARG A 537 -34.64 -1.78 5.96
N HIS A 538 -33.49 -2.39 5.71
CA HIS A 538 -33.11 -2.81 4.36
C HIS A 538 -34.01 -3.91 3.79
N CYS A 539 -34.45 -4.85 4.63
CA CYS A 539 -35.42 -5.87 4.21
C CYS A 539 -36.77 -5.27 3.84
N LEU A 540 -37.25 -4.27 4.60
CA LEU A 540 -38.45 -3.53 4.24
C LEU A 540 -38.31 -2.91 2.84
N THR A 541 -37.21 -2.20 2.56
CA THR A 541 -37.02 -1.55 1.25
C THR A 541 -36.97 -2.57 0.10
N GLN A 542 -36.33 -3.73 0.31
CA GLN A 542 -36.28 -4.81 -0.68
C GLN A 542 -37.67 -5.39 -0.98
N GLU A 543 -38.43 -5.76 0.07
CA GLU A 543 -39.77 -6.36 -0.11
C GLU A 543 -40.75 -5.40 -0.76
N LEU A 544 -40.71 -4.12 -0.38
CA LEU A 544 -41.52 -3.09 -1.01
C LEU A 544 -41.15 -2.89 -2.49
N ASN A 545 -39.86 -2.92 -2.83
CA ASN A 545 -39.41 -2.82 -4.21
C ASN A 545 -39.90 -3.99 -5.08
N LEU A 546 -39.92 -5.22 -4.55
CA LEU A 546 -40.50 -6.38 -5.25
C LEU A 546 -41.96 -6.15 -5.61
N HIS A 547 -42.75 -5.56 -4.69
CA HIS A 547 -44.15 -5.23 -4.97
C HIS A 547 -44.32 -4.09 -5.98
N VAL A 548 -43.40 -3.12 -6.02
CA VAL A 548 -43.38 -2.10 -7.08
C VAL A 548 -43.12 -2.73 -8.44
N GLN A 549 -42.15 -3.63 -8.55
CA GLN A 549 -41.84 -4.38 -9.78
C GLN A 549 -43.02 -5.26 -10.26
N GLN A 550 -43.85 -5.73 -9.32
CA GLN A 550 -45.09 -6.47 -9.61
C GLN A 550 -46.29 -5.55 -9.95
N ASN A 551 -46.09 -4.24 -10.14
CA ASN A 551 -47.16 -3.25 -10.36
C ASN A 551 -48.20 -3.17 -9.23
N ARG A 552 -47.81 -3.46 -7.98
CA ARG A 552 -48.69 -3.44 -6.80
C ARG A 552 -48.55 -2.17 -5.95
N ALA A 553 -48.13 -1.06 -6.56
CA ALA A 553 -47.85 0.18 -5.84
C ALA A 553 -49.10 1.01 -5.47
N VAL A 554 -50.27 0.69 -6.05
CA VAL A 554 -51.55 1.33 -5.73
C VAL A 554 -52.24 0.57 -4.61
N LEU A 555 -52.40 1.22 -3.46
CA LEU A 555 -52.88 0.61 -2.21
C LEU A 555 -54.26 1.11 -1.82
N ASP A 556 -55.00 0.30 -1.07
CA ASP A 556 -56.19 0.77 -0.36
C ASP A 556 -55.83 1.62 0.88
N HIS A 557 -56.84 2.14 1.56
CA HIS A 557 -56.64 3.04 2.70
C HIS A 557 -55.87 2.38 3.87
N GLN A 558 -56.21 1.14 4.24
CA GLN A 558 -55.58 0.45 5.37
C GLN A 558 -54.17 -0.01 5.03
N GLN A 559 -53.97 -0.54 3.82
CA GLN A 559 -52.66 -0.91 3.30
C GLN A 559 -51.71 0.28 3.30
N PHE A 560 -52.18 1.41 2.75
CA PHE A 560 -51.40 2.63 2.67
C PHE A 560 -50.94 3.10 4.05
N ASP A 561 -51.82 3.16 5.04
CA ASP A 561 -51.47 3.61 6.39
C ASP A 561 -50.41 2.72 7.06
N PHE A 562 -50.47 1.40 6.86
CA PHE A 562 -49.46 0.46 7.36
C PHE A 562 -48.10 0.66 6.68
N ILE A 563 -48.07 0.78 5.35
CA ILE A 563 -46.84 1.03 4.60
C ILE A 563 -46.21 2.35 5.01
N ILE A 564 -46.99 3.43 5.13
CA ILE A 564 -46.49 4.74 5.53
C ILE A 564 -45.91 4.73 6.94
N ARG A 565 -46.54 4.04 7.89
CA ARG A 565 -45.96 3.91 9.24
C ARG A 565 -44.65 3.14 9.24
N MET A 566 -44.51 2.09 8.41
CA MET A 566 -43.24 1.38 8.27
C MET A 566 -42.16 2.23 7.61
N MET A 567 -42.51 2.98 6.55
CA MET A 567 -41.59 3.93 5.89
C MET A 567 -41.13 5.04 6.86
N ASN A 568 -42.05 5.62 7.63
CA ASN A 568 -41.71 6.62 8.64
C ASN A 568 -40.80 6.06 9.74
N CYS A 569 -41.07 4.85 10.24
CA CYS A 569 -40.17 4.18 11.19
C CYS A 569 -38.79 3.92 10.58
N CYS A 570 -38.74 3.58 9.29
CA CYS A 570 -37.49 3.34 8.56
C CYS A 570 -36.59 4.60 8.55
N LEU A 571 -37.21 5.76 8.30
CA LEU A 571 -36.55 7.06 8.21
C LEU A 571 -36.26 7.69 9.57
N GLN A 572 -37.11 7.48 10.58
CA GLN A 572 -36.94 8.08 11.90
C GLN A 572 -35.68 7.61 12.64
N ASP A 573 -35.27 6.36 12.39
CA ASP A 573 -34.03 5.79 12.91
C ASP A 573 -32.86 5.94 11.91
N CYS A 574 -32.99 6.72 10.82
CA CYS A 574 -31.88 7.00 9.90
C CYS A 574 -30.87 7.94 10.55
N THR A 575 -29.68 7.41 10.82
CA THR A 575 -28.50 8.22 11.13
C THR A 575 -27.97 8.91 9.88
N ALA A 576 -27.10 9.92 10.00
CA ALA A 576 -26.40 10.56 8.87
C ALA A 576 -25.70 9.53 7.94
N MET A 577 -25.33 8.36 8.49
CA MET A 577 -24.67 7.27 7.78
C MET A 577 -25.65 6.33 7.04
N ASP A 578 -26.93 6.33 7.41
CA ASP A 578 -28.01 5.57 6.74
C ASP A 578 -28.67 6.35 5.61
N GLU A 579 -28.47 7.67 5.54
CA GLU A 579 -29.05 8.55 4.51
C GLU A 579 -28.80 7.99 3.11
N HIS A 580 -27.55 7.62 2.82
CA HIS A 580 -27.15 7.13 1.49
C HIS A 580 -27.34 5.62 1.28
N GLY A 581 -27.89 4.91 2.26
CA GLY A 581 -28.22 3.49 2.15
C GLY A 581 -29.72 3.26 2.18
N ILE A 582 -30.34 3.49 3.34
CA ILE A 582 -31.76 3.24 3.57
C ILE A 582 -32.62 4.32 2.93
N ALA A 583 -32.35 5.60 3.16
CA ALA A 583 -33.17 6.66 2.58
C ALA A 583 -33.03 6.69 1.05
N ALA A 584 -31.82 6.44 0.54
CA ALA A 584 -31.56 6.20 -0.88
C ALA A 584 -32.42 5.07 -1.47
N ALA A 585 -32.47 3.90 -0.81
CA ALA A 585 -33.30 2.78 -1.26
C ALA A 585 -34.82 3.05 -1.13
N LEU A 586 -35.22 3.91 -0.19
CA LEU A 586 -36.60 4.27 0.05
C LEU A 586 -37.12 5.34 -0.92
N LEU A 587 -36.24 6.20 -1.44
CA LEU A 587 -36.58 7.32 -2.33
C LEU A 587 -37.44 6.90 -3.54
N PRO A 588 -37.09 5.89 -4.36
CA PRO A 588 -37.94 5.46 -5.47
C PRO A 588 -39.28 4.85 -4.99
N LEU A 589 -39.30 4.27 -3.79
CA LEU A 589 -40.50 3.64 -3.23
C LEU A 589 -41.52 4.68 -2.76
N VAL A 590 -41.07 5.77 -2.14
CA VAL A 590 -41.96 6.84 -1.66
C VAL A 590 -42.60 7.61 -2.83
N THR A 591 -41.94 7.62 -4.00
CA THR A 591 -42.50 8.16 -5.24
C THR A 591 -43.40 7.16 -5.99
N ALA A 592 -43.26 5.85 -5.74
CA ALA A 592 -44.05 4.81 -6.41
C ALA A 592 -45.38 4.50 -5.70
N PHE A 593 -45.35 4.33 -4.36
CA PHE A 593 -46.54 3.93 -3.61
C PHE A 593 -47.56 5.05 -3.49
N CYS A 594 -48.83 4.75 -3.78
CA CYS A 594 -49.92 5.72 -3.71
C CYS A 594 -51.28 5.10 -3.33
N ARG A 595 -52.23 5.94 -2.92
CA ARG A 595 -53.65 5.59 -2.76
C ARG A 595 -54.55 6.57 -3.51
N LYS A 596 -55.71 6.10 -3.97
CA LYS A 596 -56.76 6.96 -4.57
C LYS A 596 -57.72 7.43 -3.48
N LEU A 597 -57.86 8.74 -3.31
CA LEU A 597 -58.77 9.33 -2.30
C LEU A 597 -60.16 9.59 -2.89
N SER A 598 -60.20 10.11 -4.11
CA SER A 598 -61.40 10.41 -4.87
C SER A 598 -61.06 10.43 -6.37
N PRO A 599 -62.04 10.50 -7.28
CA PRO A 599 -61.76 10.55 -8.71
C PRO A 599 -60.80 11.69 -9.06
N GLY A 600 -59.66 11.35 -9.67
CA GLY A 600 -58.60 12.30 -10.04
C GLY A 600 -57.65 12.72 -8.90
N ILE A 601 -57.90 12.31 -7.65
CA ILE A 601 -57.03 12.64 -6.51
C ILE A 601 -56.25 11.41 -6.05
N THR A 602 -54.94 11.43 -6.30
CA THR A 602 -53.98 10.41 -5.86
C THR A 602 -53.06 10.99 -4.80
N GLN A 603 -52.93 10.31 -3.67
CA GLN A 603 -51.97 10.65 -2.63
C GLN A 603 -50.77 9.71 -2.72
N PHE A 604 -49.58 10.28 -2.91
CA PHE A 604 -48.32 9.52 -2.90
C PHE A 604 -47.74 9.41 -1.50
N ALA A 605 -47.01 8.33 -1.26
CA ALA A 605 -46.33 8.08 0.00
C ALA A 605 -45.38 9.22 0.39
N TYR A 606 -44.71 9.82 -0.59
CA TYR A 606 -43.87 11.02 -0.44
C TYR A 606 -44.53 12.12 0.41
N SER A 607 -45.81 12.43 0.16
CA SER A 607 -46.54 13.48 0.89
C SER A 607 -46.65 13.24 2.40
N CYS A 608 -46.48 11.99 2.85
CA CYS A 608 -46.59 11.59 4.25
C CYS A 608 -45.22 11.37 4.93
N VAL A 609 -44.12 11.46 4.17
CA VAL A 609 -42.75 11.24 4.67
C VAL A 609 -41.81 12.41 4.39
N GLN A 610 -42.26 13.42 3.64
CA GLN A 610 -41.45 14.58 3.22
C GLN A 610 -40.89 15.44 4.37
N GLU A 611 -41.45 15.34 5.57
CA GLU A 611 -41.01 16.10 6.77
C GLU A 611 -39.73 15.54 7.41
N HIS A 612 -39.21 14.38 6.97
CA HIS A 612 -37.97 13.82 7.52
C HIS A 612 -36.75 14.67 7.13
N VAL A 613 -35.86 14.89 8.10
CA VAL A 613 -34.66 15.75 7.95
C VAL A 613 -33.73 15.34 6.81
N VAL A 614 -33.67 14.05 6.47
CA VAL A 614 -32.85 13.55 5.35
C VAL A 614 -33.20 14.22 4.02
N TRP A 615 -34.47 14.59 3.80
CA TRP A 615 -34.91 15.24 2.58
C TRP A 615 -34.50 16.72 2.50
N THR A 616 -34.03 17.30 3.60
CA THR A 616 -33.48 18.66 3.62
C THR A 616 -31.98 18.69 3.32
N ASN A 617 -31.31 17.52 3.31
CA ASN A 617 -29.88 17.43 3.03
C ASN A 617 -29.59 17.55 1.52
N ILE A 618 -28.99 18.67 1.12
CA ILE A 618 -28.62 18.92 -0.29
C ILE A 618 -27.60 17.90 -0.80
N GLN A 619 -26.64 17.46 0.03
CA GLN A 619 -25.62 16.48 -0.38
C GLN A 619 -26.23 15.11 -0.68
N PHE A 620 -27.30 14.74 0.05
CA PHE A 620 -28.07 13.54 -0.24
C PHE A 620 -28.69 13.60 -1.64
N TRP A 621 -29.37 14.70 -1.97
CA TRP A 621 -29.99 14.88 -3.29
C TRP A 621 -28.96 14.89 -4.42
N GLU A 622 -27.83 15.57 -4.22
CA GLU A 622 -26.73 15.58 -5.18
C GLU A 622 -26.21 14.16 -5.44
N ALA A 623 -25.97 13.37 -4.38
CA ALA A 623 -25.53 11.99 -4.49
C ALA A 623 -26.55 11.10 -5.22
N MET A 624 -27.84 11.23 -4.90
CA MET A 624 -28.90 10.44 -5.55
C MET A 624 -29.06 10.79 -7.02
N PHE A 625 -29.04 12.08 -7.36
CA PHE A 625 -29.11 12.55 -8.74
C PHE A 625 -27.95 12.00 -9.58
N TYR A 626 -26.71 12.14 -9.12
CA TYR A 626 -25.56 11.64 -9.88
C TYR A 626 -25.53 10.11 -9.98
N CYS A 627 -25.97 9.40 -8.93
CA CYS A 627 -26.12 7.95 -8.98
C CYS A 627 -27.15 7.53 -10.05
N ASP A 628 -28.30 8.18 -10.09
CA ASP A 628 -29.37 7.90 -11.06
C ASP A 628 -28.94 8.23 -12.50
N VAL A 629 -28.31 9.39 -12.72
CA VAL A 629 -27.71 9.76 -14.02
C VAL A 629 -26.67 8.73 -14.45
N GLN A 630 -25.78 8.31 -13.55
CA GLN A 630 -24.77 7.31 -13.85
C GLN A 630 -25.39 5.95 -14.21
N ASN A 631 -26.47 5.55 -13.55
CA ASN A 631 -27.20 4.31 -13.86
C ASN A 631 -27.89 4.38 -15.22
N HIS A 632 -28.55 5.50 -15.53
CA HIS A 632 -29.14 5.73 -16.86
C HIS A 632 -28.08 5.72 -17.96
N ILE A 633 -26.94 6.38 -17.74
CA ILE A 633 -25.80 6.32 -18.68
C ILE A 633 -25.32 4.89 -18.85
N ARG A 634 -25.08 4.15 -17.76
CA ARG A 634 -24.67 2.74 -17.83
C ARG A 634 -25.66 1.90 -18.63
N ALA A 635 -26.96 2.07 -18.41
CA ALA A 635 -28.01 1.35 -19.14
C ALA A 635 -27.99 1.64 -20.66
N LEU A 636 -27.49 2.79 -21.09
CA LEU A 636 -27.34 3.11 -22.53
C LEU A 636 -26.15 2.39 -23.18
N TYR A 637 -25.14 2.00 -22.41
CA TYR A 637 -23.88 1.42 -22.91
C TYR A 637 -23.66 -0.06 -22.52
N LEU A 638 -24.44 -0.58 -21.58
CA LEU A 638 -24.50 -2.01 -21.29
C LEU A 638 -25.40 -2.65 -22.36
N ASP A 639 -24.79 -3.19 -23.40
CA ASP A 639 -25.48 -4.09 -24.32
C ASP A 639 -26.07 -5.27 -23.54
N ASN A 640 -27.29 -5.69 -23.87
CA ASN A 640 -27.95 -6.91 -23.36
C ASN A 640 -27.17 -8.23 -23.66
N ASN A 641 -25.91 -8.14 -24.09
CA ASN A 641 -25.08 -9.26 -24.53
C ASN A 641 -24.18 -9.85 -23.43
N GLU A 642 -24.11 -9.27 -22.23
CA GLU A 642 -23.29 -9.85 -21.14
C GLU A 642 -23.84 -11.19 -20.60
N GLU A 643 -25.09 -11.58 -20.91
CA GLU A 643 -25.58 -12.93 -20.61
C GLU A 643 -24.98 -14.02 -21.52
N ASN A 644 -24.45 -13.68 -22.70
CA ASN A 644 -23.94 -14.67 -23.66
C ASN A 644 -22.44 -15.01 -23.49
N HIS A 645 -21.65 -14.21 -22.77
CA HIS A 645 -20.22 -14.47 -22.58
C HIS A 645 -19.90 -15.40 -21.39
N ALA A 646 -20.88 -15.73 -20.55
CA ALA A 646 -20.70 -16.74 -19.50
C ALA A 646 -20.62 -18.19 -20.06
N ASP A 647 -21.15 -18.43 -21.26
CA ASP A 647 -21.19 -19.77 -21.87
C ASP A 647 -20.00 -20.08 -22.81
N GLU A 648 -19.20 -19.09 -23.22
CA GLU A 648 -18.02 -19.32 -24.07
C GLU A 648 -16.71 -19.60 -23.30
N VAL A 649 -16.69 -19.41 -21.97
CA VAL A 649 -15.53 -19.76 -21.12
C VAL A 649 -15.63 -21.20 -20.57
N ARG A 650 -16.63 -21.98 -21.01
CA ARG A 650 -16.79 -23.41 -20.70
C ARG A 650 -16.68 -24.34 -21.92
N ARG A 651 -15.86 -23.97 -22.92
CA ARG A 651 -15.38 -24.90 -23.93
C ARG A 651 -13.86 -25.01 -23.94
#